data_AF-A0A354P348-F1
#
_entry.id   AF-A0A354P348-F1
#
_cell.length_a   1.000
_cell.length_b   1.000
_cell.length_c   1.000
_cell.angle_alpha   90.00
_cell.angle_beta   90.00
_cell.angle_gamma   90.00
#
_symmetry.space_group_name_H-M   'P 1'
#
loop_
_entity.id
_entity.type
_entity.pdbx_description
1 polymer ?
#
loop_
_entity_poly.entity_id
_entity_poly.type
_entity_poly.pdbx_seq_one_letter_code
_entity_poly.pdbx_strand_id
1 'polypeptide(L)'
;MGLVQQRPSQTVDAISLTIMDSSRTFRFANARSSLQLSILWVLLLSLPSHCVAQPLTAEVSLGFGPHRDMAFEQIGDATVSVTLQPGHPHFWTTVVPKTYDPQRHSVLALEYFAPSGLQSVVLRYRVADGSMVVASSVHAGVAETWQPMVFNLSRLEVQPASDHPEMRFHFVLNGIEGTKVRLRNLRVREPNAEEKRMAAVGDRIRQMRLQEADAIADDLRMEYPGRIDSIIVGPKTITLTGHSDSVAHVVGIEPHQRSFDAPAKVHELQIDQQLLPDFRVEVDRYKGEVDRATWRWRLTDIQGNWTSIASWPTQYEPSVSRNLPQLTSTSVKGIGGVPRIDRDDHPIFELGVSHATINIVVHSLIRKEPAAGWEPWPFEGATYFINTSQIGSHDTTLRNLANKNIIVSAILLVGNGRDADGKPHNLLTHPDAEVRGIYSIPNLTEAESTRYYRAALTLMAERWSREDGAHGRVSNWIMHNEIDQAGTWTNMGEQPLTRYLETYSRSARLMHHISRLYDPHSRVFISLTHHWTKKSSGTGTYVVRDMLQRFAEMARAEGDFPWGIAYHPYPLDLRNPDTWNDTGLTNDFDTPYITPKNIEVLPAFLDQPAFHYDGKVRGILLSEQGFNSPTLSELDQSRQAAGLVFMFRKLKNLNHIEAYHLHRYQDMPDAEGGLRLGVISETGDRKTAWNVYKAIGTPEESQYDEMVDRVIRQTSKKTD
;
A
#
# COMPACT_ATOMS: atom_id res chain seq x y z
N MET A 1 39.76 -6.48 42.97
CA MET A 1 39.43 -7.22 44.22
C MET A 1 38.21 -8.07 43.87
N GLY A 2 38.22 -9.40 43.81
CA GLY A 2 39.00 -10.44 44.52
C GLY A 2 37.96 -11.34 45.21
N LEU A 3 37.54 -12.46 44.59
CA LEU A 3 38.01 -13.85 44.82
C LEU A 3 37.86 -14.29 46.29
N VAL A 4 37.19 -15.41 46.60
CA VAL A 4 37.67 -16.82 46.57
C VAL A 4 36.41 -17.75 46.48
N GLN A 5 36.26 -18.66 45.50
CA GLN A 5 36.56 -20.13 45.52
C GLN A 5 35.74 -20.96 46.56
N GLN A 6 35.28 -22.21 46.34
CA GLN A 6 35.79 -23.34 45.51
C GLN A 6 34.69 -24.40 45.16
N ARG A 7 34.99 -25.38 44.27
CA ARG A 7 34.19 -26.61 43.97
C ARG A 7 34.88 -27.88 44.56
N PRO A 8 34.22 -29.06 44.64
CA PRO A 8 34.44 -30.17 43.66
C PRO A 8 33.10 -30.86 43.23
N SER A 9 32.83 -31.29 41.98
CA SER A 9 33.35 -32.39 41.14
C SER A 9 32.78 -33.82 41.38
N GLN A 10 31.91 -34.23 40.44
CA GLN A 10 31.84 -35.53 39.73
C GLN A 10 31.60 -36.87 40.47
N THR A 11 30.58 -37.60 40.00
CA THR A 11 30.73 -38.98 39.50
C THR A 11 29.67 -39.32 38.43
N VAL A 12 29.98 -40.33 37.62
CA VAL A 12 29.17 -40.88 36.50
C VAL A 12 28.62 -42.24 36.94
N ASP A 13 27.43 -42.64 36.47
CA ASP A 13 27.16 -44.05 36.16
C ASP A 13 25.99 -44.22 35.18
N ALA A 14 26.07 -45.24 34.31
CA ALA A 14 25.07 -45.57 33.30
C ALA A 14 25.02 -47.09 33.07
N ILE A 15 23.86 -47.73 33.28
CA ILE A 15 23.65 -49.15 32.94
C ILE A 15 22.27 -49.40 32.28
N SER A 16 22.36 -49.78 31.00
CA SER A 16 21.56 -50.72 30.19
C SER A 16 20.13 -51.18 30.56
N LEU A 17 19.24 -50.97 29.58
CA LEU A 17 18.44 -51.98 28.86
C LEU A 17 17.79 -53.17 29.62
N THR A 18 16.48 -53.33 29.41
CA THR A 18 15.88 -54.64 29.07
C THR A 18 14.71 -54.46 28.09
N ILE A 19 14.67 -55.29 27.06
CA ILE A 19 13.60 -55.36 26.03
C ILE A 19 12.64 -56.48 26.43
N MET A 20 11.32 -56.28 26.28
CA MET A 20 10.39 -57.38 26.05
C MET A 20 9.34 -57.02 24.99
N ASP A 21 9.31 -57.83 23.94
CA ASP A 21 8.31 -57.86 22.87
C ASP A 21 7.14 -58.77 23.28
N SER A 22 5.91 -58.43 22.87
CA SER A 22 4.81 -59.39 22.80
C SER A 22 3.81 -59.04 21.70
N SER A 23 4.18 -59.40 20.47
CA SER A 23 3.26 -59.49 19.33
C SER A 23 2.02 -60.36 19.59
N ARG A 24 0.87 -59.99 18.99
CA ARG A 24 -0.11 -60.94 18.43
C ARG A 24 -0.97 -60.34 17.32
N THR A 25 -1.01 -61.05 16.19
CA THR A 25 -1.73 -60.76 14.94
C THR A 25 -3.18 -61.30 14.97
N PHE A 26 -4.16 -60.85 14.16
CA PHE A 26 -4.53 -61.33 12.81
C PHE A 26 -6.02 -60.91 12.51
N ARG A 27 -6.63 -60.82 11.30
CA ARG A 27 -6.25 -60.94 9.85
C ARG A 27 -7.20 -60.06 8.97
N PHE A 28 -6.67 -59.53 7.86
CA PHE A 28 -7.25 -59.29 6.50
C PHE A 28 -8.76 -59.10 6.23
N ALA A 29 -9.10 -58.05 5.46
CA ALA A 29 -9.34 -58.16 4.00
C ALA A 29 -9.39 -56.79 3.26
N ASN A 30 -8.46 -56.60 2.30
CA ASN A 30 -8.62 -56.14 0.90
C ASN A 30 -9.60 -55.02 0.48
N ALA A 31 -9.30 -54.14 -0.49
CA ALA A 31 -8.07 -53.94 -1.28
C ALA A 31 -8.10 -52.67 -2.18
N ARG A 32 -6.90 -52.11 -2.45
CA ARG A 32 -6.49 -51.29 -3.63
C ARG A 32 -7.12 -49.88 -3.77
N SER A 33 -6.39 -48.84 -4.21
CA SER A 33 -4.98 -48.78 -4.65
C SER A 33 -4.37 -47.38 -4.49
N SER A 34 -3.20 -47.32 -3.86
CA SER A 34 -2.28 -46.17 -3.88
C SER A 34 -0.87 -46.69 -4.19
N LEU A 35 -0.17 -46.06 -5.14
CA LEU A 35 1.27 -46.22 -5.27
C LEU A 35 1.95 -45.03 -4.57
N GLN A 36 2.52 -45.32 -3.40
CA GLN A 36 3.67 -44.59 -2.86
C GLN A 36 4.93 -45.02 -3.67
N LEU A 37 6.12 -44.41 -3.62
CA LEU A 37 6.83 -43.89 -2.46
C LEU A 37 8.08 -43.11 -2.90
N SER A 38 8.54 -42.19 -2.06
CA SER A 38 9.84 -41.50 -2.15
C SER A 38 11.04 -42.44 -1.93
N ILE A 39 12.28 -42.03 -2.29
CA ILE A 39 13.49 -41.99 -1.41
C ILE A 39 14.78 -41.61 -2.17
N LEU A 40 15.59 -40.79 -1.49
CA LEU A 40 17.02 -40.36 -1.60
C LEU A 40 17.91 -40.66 -2.82
N TRP A 41 18.52 -39.58 -3.32
CA TRP A 41 19.96 -39.20 -3.28
C TRP A 41 21.12 -40.17 -3.63
N VAL A 42 22.14 -39.53 -4.25
CA VAL A 42 23.52 -39.98 -4.56
C VAL A 42 23.71 -40.87 -5.79
N LEU A 43 24.14 -40.24 -6.89
CA LEU A 43 25.16 -40.83 -7.77
C LEU A 43 25.99 -39.73 -8.45
N LEU A 44 27.21 -39.54 -7.94
CA LEU A 44 28.27 -38.80 -8.63
C LEU A 44 28.68 -39.60 -9.87
N LEU A 45 28.43 -39.06 -11.06
CA LEU A 45 29.04 -39.53 -12.30
C LEU A 45 29.66 -38.36 -13.05
N SER A 46 30.98 -38.45 -13.17
CA SER A 46 31.85 -37.54 -13.90
C SER A 46 31.46 -37.46 -15.38
N LEU A 47 31.04 -36.27 -15.82
CA LEU A 47 31.00 -35.91 -17.23
C LEU A 47 32.25 -35.07 -17.55
N PRO A 48 33.00 -35.38 -18.64
CA PRO A 48 34.22 -34.66 -18.96
C PRO A 48 33.91 -33.25 -19.43
N SER A 49 34.57 -32.26 -18.82
CA SER A 49 34.48 -30.83 -19.13
C SER A 49 34.83 -30.51 -20.58
N HIS A 50 33.87 -30.68 -21.49
CA HIS A 50 33.95 -30.12 -22.83
C HIS A 50 33.64 -28.65 -22.72
N CYS A 51 34.71 -27.86 -22.62
CA CYS A 51 34.67 -26.41 -22.72
C CYS A 51 34.29 -26.02 -24.17
N VAL A 52 32.99 -26.15 -24.49
CA VAL A 52 32.43 -25.53 -25.68
C VAL A 52 32.41 -24.04 -25.39
N ALA A 53 33.42 -23.34 -25.92
CA ALA A 53 33.42 -21.89 -25.94
C ALA A 53 32.14 -21.45 -26.67
N GLN A 54 31.19 -20.90 -25.92
CA GLN A 54 30.10 -20.15 -26.51
C GLN A 54 30.74 -19.03 -27.36
N PRO A 55 30.25 -18.77 -28.58
CA PRO A 55 30.71 -17.60 -29.32
C PRO A 55 30.49 -16.38 -28.42
N LEU A 56 31.49 -15.50 -28.30
CA LEU A 56 31.31 -14.26 -27.55
C LEU A 56 30.06 -13.57 -28.11
N THR A 57 29.07 -13.41 -27.25
CA THR A 57 27.94 -12.53 -27.53
C THR A 57 28.50 -11.15 -27.83
N ALA A 58 27.83 -10.39 -28.70
CA ALA A 58 28.21 -9.00 -28.89
C ALA A 58 28.04 -8.27 -27.54
N GLU A 59 29.17 -7.97 -26.90
CA GLU A 59 29.24 -7.11 -25.72
C GLU A 59 29.81 -5.77 -26.17
N VAL A 60 29.20 -4.67 -25.71
CA VAL A 60 29.67 -3.31 -25.93
C VAL A 60 30.20 -2.79 -24.60
N SER A 61 31.53 -2.77 -24.46
CA SER A 61 32.21 -2.17 -23.32
C SER A 61 31.91 -0.67 -23.23
N LEU A 62 31.71 -0.20 -22.00
CA LEU A 62 31.39 1.20 -21.70
C LEU A 62 32.50 1.79 -20.82
N GLY A 63 32.97 3.00 -21.15
CA GLY A 63 33.93 3.71 -20.33
C GLY A 63 33.26 4.40 -19.14
N PHE A 64 34.00 4.59 -18.05
CA PHE A 64 33.64 5.53 -17.00
C PHE A 64 33.87 6.97 -17.49
N GLY A 65 32.90 7.84 -17.28
CA GLY A 65 32.88 9.22 -17.80
C GLY A 65 32.86 10.28 -16.70
N PRO A 66 32.21 11.44 -16.94
CA PRO A 66 32.05 12.49 -15.94
C PRO A 66 31.41 11.97 -14.63
N HIS A 67 31.72 12.64 -13.52
CA HIS A 67 31.29 12.25 -12.18
C HIS A 67 31.11 13.51 -11.31
N ARG A 68 30.31 13.40 -10.25
CA ARG A 68 30.04 14.48 -9.30
C ARG A 68 29.71 13.92 -7.91
N ASP A 69 30.12 14.66 -6.89
CA ASP A 69 29.94 14.33 -5.46
C ASP A 69 30.55 12.95 -5.10
N MET A 70 31.69 12.64 -5.73
CA MET A 70 32.50 11.43 -5.50
C MET A 70 33.93 11.63 -6.00
N ALA A 71 34.89 10.97 -5.35
CA ALA A 71 36.29 10.93 -5.81
C ALA A 71 36.56 9.65 -6.60
N PHE A 72 37.09 9.77 -7.82
CA PHE A 72 37.51 8.65 -8.67
C PHE A 72 39.03 8.44 -8.65
N GLU A 73 39.45 7.19 -8.46
CA GLU A 73 40.84 6.74 -8.54
C GLU A 73 40.91 5.53 -9.49
N GLN A 74 41.68 5.63 -10.57
CA GLN A 74 41.88 4.52 -11.51
C GLN A 74 42.83 3.48 -10.90
N ILE A 75 42.40 2.23 -10.78
CA ILE A 75 43.20 1.11 -10.24
C ILE A 75 43.45 0.10 -11.37
N GLY A 76 44.55 0.30 -12.11
CA GLY A 76 44.85 -0.48 -13.32
C GLY A 76 43.86 -0.22 -14.46
N ASP A 77 43.95 -1.00 -15.53
CA ASP A 77 43.35 -0.62 -16.83
C ASP A 77 41.81 -0.69 -16.88
N ALA A 78 41.17 -1.46 -15.99
CA ALA A 78 39.74 -1.78 -16.08
C ALA A 78 38.94 -1.62 -14.77
N THR A 79 39.56 -1.12 -13.69
CA THR A 79 38.90 -0.94 -12.38
C THR A 79 39.02 0.51 -11.90
N VAL A 80 37.91 1.05 -11.38
CA VAL A 80 37.86 2.36 -10.72
C VAL A 80 37.52 2.16 -9.26
N SER A 81 38.21 2.86 -8.37
CA SER A 81 37.85 3.05 -6.97
C SER A 81 37.11 4.38 -6.82
N VAL A 82 35.94 4.33 -6.18
CA VAL A 82 35.02 5.44 -5.96
C VAL A 82 34.87 5.64 -4.47
N THR A 83 35.06 6.88 -3.99
CA THR A 83 34.70 7.27 -2.62
C THR A 83 33.53 8.25 -2.68
N LEU A 84 32.42 7.93 -2.00
CA LEU A 84 31.24 8.79 -1.96
C LEU A 84 31.53 10.06 -1.13
N GLN A 85 31.09 11.22 -1.60
CA GLN A 85 31.20 12.51 -0.91
C GLN A 85 29.78 13.04 -0.55
N PRO A 86 29.65 14.12 0.26
CA PRO A 86 28.37 14.76 0.50
C PRO A 86 27.69 15.25 -0.78
N GLY A 87 26.36 15.16 -0.83
CA GLY A 87 25.54 15.61 -1.96
C GLY A 87 24.80 14.46 -2.61
N HIS A 88 24.90 14.34 -3.92
CA HIS A 88 24.30 13.26 -4.71
C HIS A 88 25.39 12.53 -5.49
N PRO A 89 26.06 11.50 -4.94
CA PRO A 89 27.12 10.81 -5.64
C PRO A 89 26.63 10.17 -6.95
N HIS A 90 27.14 10.61 -8.11
CA HIS A 90 26.80 10.01 -9.40
C HIS A 90 27.89 10.10 -10.46
N PHE A 91 27.85 9.17 -11.43
CA PHE A 91 28.69 9.21 -12.63
C PHE A 91 27.92 8.83 -13.89
N TRP A 92 28.40 9.31 -15.03
CA TRP A 92 27.95 8.90 -16.36
C TRP A 92 28.97 7.96 -17.00
N THR A 93 28.52 7.16 -17.96
CA THR A 93 29.44 6.54 -18.92
C THR A 93 30.11 7.60 -19.79
N THR A 94 31.17 7.20 -20.50
CA THR A 94 31.52 7.84 -21.77
C THR A 94 30.32 7.82 -22.73
N VAL A 95 30.40 8.55 -23.85
CA VAL A 95 29.39 8.39 -24.92
C VAL A 95 29.31 6.92 -25.31
N VAL A 96 28.10 6.38 -25.36
CA VAL A 96 27.86 4.97 -25.66
C VAL A 96 28.30 4.68 -27.11
N PRO A 97 29.06 3.61 -27.37
CA PRO A 97 29.51 3.29 -28.73
C PRO A 97 28.34 3.02 -29.68
N LYS A 98 28.48 3.41 -30.96
CA LYS A 98 27.47 3.18 -32.02
C LYS A 98 27.17 1.70 -32.31
N THR A 99 27.96 0.77 -31.76
CA THR A 99 27.68 -0.67 -31.80
C THR A 99 26.58 -1.09 -30.80
N TYR A 100 26.14 -0.19 -29.90
CA TYR A 100 25.02 -0.42 -29.01
C TYR A 100 23.68 -0.41 -29.75
N ASP A 101 23.18 -1.61 -30.01
CA ASP A 101 21.80 -1.89 -30.40
C ASP A 101 20.96 -2.18 -29.14
N PRO A 102 19.93 -1.37 -28.80
CA PRO A 102 19.10 -1.56 -27.62
C PRO A 102 18.18 -2.79 -27.71
N GLN A 103 17.85 -3.27 -28.92
CA GLN A 103 17.04 -4.48 -29.10
C GLN A 103 17.81 -5.76 -28.77
N ARG A 104 19.15 -5.73 -28.92
CA ARG A 104 20.04 -6.87 -28.62
C ARG A 104 20.70 -6.75 -27.25
N HIS A 105 21.31 -5.60 -26.96
CA HIS A 105 22.12 -5.39 -25.76
C HIS A 105 21.24 -4.98 -24.57
N SER A 106 20.25 -5.81 -24.26
CA SER A 106 19.19 -5.51 -23.29
C SER A 106 19.60 -5.78 -21.83
N VAL A 107 20.89 -5.98 -21.54
CA VAL A 107 21.42 -6.16 -20.19
C VAL A 107 22.64 -5.26 -20.00
N LEU A 108 22.55 -4.30 -19.09
CA LEU A 108 23.72 -3.56 -18.60
C LEU A 108 24.29 -4.32 -17.41
N ALA A 109 25.59 -4.59 -17.43
CA ALA A 109 26.29 -5.30 -16.38
C ALA A 109 27.60 -4.59 -15.99
N LEU A 110 27.91 -4.62 -14.69
CA LEU A 110 29.22 -4.33 -14.13
C LEU A 110 29.49 -5.26 -12.94
N GLU A 111 30.67 -5.15 -12.35
CA GLU A 111 31.01 -5.82 -11.09
C GLU A 111 31.40 -4.78 -10.04
N TYR A 112 31.03 -5.02 -8.79
CA TYR A 112 31.36 -4.15 -7.65
C TYR A 112 32.02 -4.90 -6.49
N PHE A 113 32.77 -4.16 -5.69
CA PHE A 113 33.39 -4.61 -4.44
C PHE A 113 33.22 -3.46 -3.42
N ALA A 114 32.52 -3.71 -2.32
CA ALA A 114 32.06 -2.70 -1.37
C ALA A 114 32.03 -3.26 0.06
N PRO A 115 33.19 -3.38 0.75
CA PRO A 115 33.26 -4.00 2.08
C PRO A 115 32.55 -3.17 3.16
N SER A 116 32.33 -1.86 2.93
CA SER A 116 31.53 -1.00 3.81
C SER A 116 30.03 -0.95 3.45
N GLY A 117 29.62 -1.65 2.38
CA GLY A 117 28.26 -1.61 1.83
C GLY A 117 27.95 -0.38 0.96
N LEU A 118 27.05 -0.55 -0.02
CA LEU A 118 26.55 0.50 -0.91
C LEU A 118 25.03 0.38 -1.04
N GLN A 119 24.24 1.18 -0.32
CA GLN A 119 22.79 0.96 -0.15
C GLN A 119 22.00 0.73 -1.45
N SER A 120 22.24 1.48 -2.53
CA SER A 120 21.65 1.17 -3.84
C SER A 120 22.34 1.91 -4.99
N VAL A 121 22.08 1.44 -6.21
CA VAL A 121 22.48 2.10 -7.45
C VAL A 121 21.26 2.29 -8.35
N VAL A 122 20.95 3.53 -8.71
CA VAL A 122 19.88 3.88 -9.66
C VAL A 122 20.49 4.08 -11.04
N LEU A 123 20.03 3.30 -12.02
CA LEU A 123 20.38 3.49 -13.42
C LEU A 123 19.38 4.42 -14.11
N ARG A 124 19.90 5.42 -14.81
CA ARG A 124 19.19 6.33 -15.71
C ARG A 124 19.82 6.29 -17.09
N TYR A 125 19.04 6.60 -18.12
CA TYR A 125 19.49 6.61 -19.51
C TYR A 125 18.81 7.72 -20.30
N ARG A 126 19.43 8.12 -21.42
CA ARG A 126 18.89 9.15 -22.30
C ARG A 126 17.87 8.56 -23.27
N VAL A 127 16.75 9.25 -23.44
CA VAL A 127 15.71 8.95 -24.44
C VAL A 127 15.72 9.97 -25.58
N ALA A 128 14.88 9.77 -26.60
CA ALA A 128 14.99 10.45 -27.89
C ALA A 128 14.79 11.99 -27.83
N ASP A 129 14.03 12.49 -26.85
CA ASP A 129 13.85 13.93 -26.60
C ASP A 129 15.04 14.58 -25.85
N GLY A 130 16.09 13.80 -25.54
CA GLY A 130 17.27 14.23 -24.81
C GLY A 130 17.14 14.15 -23.28
N SER A 131 15.95 13.87 -22.74
CA SER A 131 15.72 13.74 -21.29
C SER A 131 16.31 12.45 -20.71
N MET A 132 16.41 12.39 -19.37
CA MET A 132 17.00 11.27 -18.62
C MET A 132 15.96 10.56 -17.76
N VAL A 133 15.48 9.41 -18.21
CA VAL A 133 14.51 8.56 -17.48
C VAL A 133 15.23 7.51 -16.62
N VAL A 134 14.51 6.93 -15.66
CA VAL A 134 15.03 5.84 -14.79
C VAL A 134 14.79 4.50 -15.48
N ALA A 135 15.79 3.61 -15.48
CA ALA A 135 15.63 2.21 -15.86
C ALA A 135 15.15 1.38 -14.67
N SER A 136 15.97 1.33 -13.63
CA SER A 136 15.67 0.64 -12.37
C SER A 136 16.63 1.07 -11.27
N SER A 137 16.33 0.66 -10.05
CA SER A 137 17.25 0.73 -8.90
C SER A 137 17.56 -0.69 -8.44
N VAL A 138 18.82 -0.95 -8.10
CA VAL A 138 19.27 -2.22 -7.50
C VAL A 138 19.84 -1.95 -6.12
N HIS A 139 19.47 -2.78 -5.14
CA HIS A 139 20.17 -2.80 -3.85
C HIS A 139 21.56 -3.38 -4.08
N ALA A 140 22.60 -2.71 -3.58
CA ALA A 140 23.90 -3.30 -3.43
C ALA A 140 24.14 -3.56 -1.92
N GLY A 141 24.85 -4.64 -1.62
CA GLY A 141 25.10 -5.07 -0.25
C GLY A 141 26.49 -4.68 0.22
N VAL A 142 26.86 -5.20 1.38
CA VAL A 142 28.27 -5.45 1.71
C VAL A 142 28.79 -6.51 0.73
N ALA A 143 29.94 -6.24 0.12
CA ALA A 143 30.59 -7.14 -0.83
C ALA A 143 32.10 -7.18 -0.58
N GLU A 144 32.55 -8.22 0.15
CA GLU A 144 33.97 -8.52 0.41
C GLU A 144 34.64 -9.31 -0.73
N THR A 145 33.90 -9.58 -1.80
CA THR A 145 34.35 -10.19 -3.05
C THR A 145 33.72 -9.45 -4.23
N TRP A 146 34.23 -9.65 -5.45
CA TRP A 146 33.61 -9.08 -6.64
C TRP A 146 32.23 -9.70 -6.89
N GLN A 147 31.19 -8.87 -6.86
CA GLN A 147 29.80 -9.27 -7.08
C GLN A 147 29.27 -8.66 -8.39
N PRO A 148 28.48 -9.39 -9.19
CA PRO A 148 27.83 -8.84 -10.36
C PRO A 148 26.74 -7.85 -9.96
N MET A 149 26.59 -6.77 -10.74
CA MET A 149 25.49 -5.82 -10.64
C MET A 149 24.91 -5.66 -12.05
N VAL A 150 23.61 -5.96 -12.18
CA VAL A 150 22.96 -6.16 -13.48
C VAL A 150 21.64 -5.40 -13.54
N PHE A 151 21.43 -4.68 -14.64
CA PHE A 151 20.20 -3.95 -14.94
C PHE A 151 19.59 -4.50 -16.22
N ASN A 152 18.32 -4.93 -16.15
CA ASN A 152 17.57 -5.41 -17.29
C ASN A 152 16.95 -4.23 -18.06
N LEU A 153 17.34 -4.06 -19.32
CA LEU A 153 16.87 -3.00 -20.22
C LEU A 153 15.81 -3.50 -21.23
N SER A 154 15.45 -4.79 -21.22
CA SER A 154 14.54 -5.39 -22.22
C SER A 154 13.08 -4.92 -22.13
N ARG A 155 12.66 -4.35 -20.99
CA ARG A 155 11.26 -3.94 -20.72
C ARG A 155 11.12 -2.47 -20.34
N LEU A 156 11.99 -1.62 -20.88
CA LEU A 156 11.90 -0.18 -20.72
C LEU A 156 10.68 0.37 -21.50
N GLU A 157 9.91 1.25 -20.86
CA GLU A 157 8.73 1.90 -21.45
C GLU A 157 9.09 2.75 -22.68
N VAL A 158 10.26 3.38 -22.65
CA VAL A 158 10.87 4.08 -23.80
C VAL A 158 12.25 3.50 -24.01
N GLN A 159 12.61 3.20 -25.26
CA GLN A 159 13.93 2.63 -25.55
C GLN A 159 15.06 3.66 -25.40
N PRO A 160 16.26 3.26 -24.95
CA PRO A 160 17.41 4.15 -24.91
C PRO A 160 17.78 4.67 -26.30
N ALA A 161 18.08 5.96 -26.40
CA ALA A 161 18.31 6.62 -27.69
C ALA A 161 19.71 6.34 -28.24
N SER A 162 19.93 5.13 -28.78
CA SER A 162 21.20 4.66 -29.35
C SER A 162 21.81 5.59 -30.41
N ASP A 163 20.96 6.25 -31.20
CA ASP A 163 21.39 7.18 -32.25
C ASP A 163 21.69 8.60 -31.76
N HIS A 164 21.39 8.93 -30.49
CA HIS A 164 21.63 10.25 -29.94
C HIS A 164 23.13 10.48 -29.71
N PRO A 165 23.74 11.58 -30.22
CA PRO A 165 25.19 11.79 -30.18
C PRO A 165 25.77 11.90 -28.76
N GLU A 166 24.93 12.27 -27.78
CA GLU A 166 25.29 12.29 -26.36
C GLU A 166 24.65 11.16 -25.54
N MET A 167 24.33 10.02 -26.14
CA MET A 167 23.78 8.86 -25.42
C MET A 167 24.76 8.41 -24.32
N ARG A 168 24.28 8.36 -23.08
CA ARG A 168 25.02 7.96 -21.88
C ARG A 168 24.10 7.22 -20.93
N PHE A 169 24.65 6.23 -20.23
CA PHE A 169 24.04 5.71 -19.01
C PHE A 169 24.54 6.54 -17.81
N HIS A 170 23.72 6.67 -16.79
CA HIS A 170 23.94 7.51 -15.62
C HIS A 170 23.62 6.72 -14.35
N PHE A 171 24.55 6.66 -13.42
CA PHE A 171 24.49 5.86 -12.20
C PHE A 171 24.51 6.78 -11.00
N VAL A 172 23.43 6.78 -10.22
CA VAL A 172 23.36 7.46 -8.91
C VAL A 172 23.62 6.43 -7.83
N LEU A 173 24.61 6.69 -6.98
CA LEU A 173 25.09 5.78 -5.93
C LEU A 173 24.61 6.29 -4.57
N ASN A 174 23.71 5.54 -3.95
CA ASN A 174 23.19 5.82 -2.62
C ASN A 174 24.00 5.04 -1.58
N GLY A 175 24.54 5.72 -0.58
CA GLY A 175 25.36 5.14 0.49
C GLY A 175 25.76 6.17 1.51
N ILE A 176 26.53 5.75 2.51
CA ILE A 176 27.04 6.63 3.57
C ILE A 176 28.24 7.44 3.00
N GLU A 177 28.43 8.66 3.47
CA GLU A 177 29.62 9.46 3.15
C GLU A 177 30.91 8.67 3.46
N GLY A 178 31.92 8.77 2.59
CA GLY A 178 33.19 8.07 2.76
C GLY A 178 33.15 6.57 2.42
N THR A 179 31.99 6.00 2.09
CA THR A 179 31.88 4.64 1.55
C THR A 179 32.79 4.50 0.32
N LYS A 180 33.65 3.46 0.34
CA LYS A 180 34.53 3.11 -0.77
C LYS A 180 34.00 1.90 -1.53
N VAL A 181 33.85 2.06 -2.84
CA VAL A 181 33.36 1.04 -3.78
C VAL A 181 34.35 0.93 -4.93
N ARG A 182 34.74 -0.28 -5.30
CA ARG A 182 35.46 -0.52 -6.56
C ARG A 182 34.48 -1.03 -7.62
N LEU A 183 34.59 -0.54 -8.84
CA LEU A 183 33.73 -0.86 -9.98
C LEU A 183 34.59 -1.30 -11.16
N ARG A 184 34.15 -2.32 -11.91
CA ARG A 184 34.84 -2.79 -13.13
C ARG A 184 33.88 -3.45 -14.11
N ASN A 185 34.38 -3.81 -15.31
CA ASN A 185 33.67 -4.63 -16.31
C ASN A 185 32.32 -4.05 -16.77
N LEU A 186 32.20 -2.71 -16.80
CA LEU A 186 31.01 -1.97 -17.21
C LEU A 186 30.75 -2.15 -18.71
N ARG A 187 29.60 -2.74 -19.05
CA ARG A 187 29.23 -3.10 -20.44
C ARG A 187 27.73 -3.27 -20.62
N VAL A 188 27.27 -3.24 -21.87
CA VAL A 188 25.95 -3.74 -22.27
C VAL A 188 26.09 -4.95 -23.17
N ARG A 189 25.25 -5.96 -22.98
CA ARG A 189 25.36 -7.27 -23.62
C ARG A 189 24.00 -7.90 -23.86
N GLU A 190 23.96 -8.94 -24.68
CA GLU A 190 22.78 -9.79 -24.78
C GLU A 190 22.51 -10.52 -23.44
N PRO A 191 21.24 -10.87 -23.13
CA PRO A 191 20.95 -11.71 -21.97
C PRO A 191 21.53 -13.12 -22.12
N ASN A 192 22.07 -13.64 -21.02
CA ASN A 192 22.59 -15.00 -20.93
C ASN A 192 21.46 -16.04 -20.83
N ALA A 193 21.80 -17.34 -20.86
CA ALA A 193 20.80 -18.42 -20.88
C ALA A 193 19.97 -18.57 -19.58
N GLU A 194 20.43 -18.04 -18.43
CA GLU A 194 19.63 -17.96 -17.20
C GLU A 194 18.70 -16.73 -17.24
N GLU A 195 19.23 -15.57 -17.60
CA GLU A 195 18.45 -14.33 -17.73
C GLU A 195 17.31 -14.48 -18.75
N LYS A 196 17.55 -15.17 -19.88
CA LYS A 196 16.50 -15.52 -20.86
C LYS A 196 15.42 -16.43 -20.26
N ARG A 197 15.79 -17.39 -19.39
CA ARG A 197 14.84 -18.26 -18.69
C ARG A 197 14.04 -17.50 -17.63
N MET A 198 14.69 -16.69 -16.81
CA MET A 198 14.04 -15.83 -15.82
C MET A 198 13.08 -14.83 -16.47
N ALA A 199 13.49 -14.19 -17.58
CA ALA A 199 12.63 -13.31 -18.35
C ALA A 199 11.38 -14.05 -18.85
N ALA A 200 11.54 -15.21 -19.48
CA ALA A 200 10.43 -16.02 -19.99
C ALA A 200 9.47 -16.50 -18.88
N VAL A 201 9.98 -16.83 -17.68
CA VAL A 201 9.14 -17.12 -16.50
C VAL A 201 8.36 -15.87 -16.07
N GLY A 202 9.04 -14.72 -15.99
CA GLY A 202 8.40 -13.44 -15.67
C GLY A 202 7.33 -13.01 -16.68
N ASP A 203 7.55 -13.26 -17.99
CA ASP A 203 6.55 -13.00 -19.02
C ASP A 203 5.33 -13.91 -18.87
N ARG A 204 5.53 -15.21 -18.57
CA ARG A 204 4.40 -16.13 -18.29
C ARG A 204 3.58 -15.67 -17.08
N ILE A 205 4.24 -15.30 -15.98
CA ILE A 205 3.56 -14.76 -14.78
C ILE A 205 2.79 -13.49 -15.12
N ARG A 206 3.38 -12.57 -15.90
CA ARG A 206 2.73 -11.33 -16.34
C ARG A 206 1.51 -11.60 -17.23
N GLN A 207 1.61 -12.52 -18.19
CA GLN A 207 0.49 -12.91 -19.04
C GLN A 207 -0.63 -13.60 -18.26
N MET A 208 -0.30 -14.46 -17.29
CA MET A 208 -1.30 -15.03 -16.37
C MET A 208 -1.99 -13.94 -15.55
N ARG A 209 -1.25 -12.98 -14.99
CA ARG A 209 -1.83 -11.84 -14.23
C ARG A 209 -2.73 -10.96 -15.10
N LEU A 210 -2.40 -10.77 -16.39
CA LEU A 210 -3.25 -10.07 -17.36
C LEU A 210 -4.54 -10.86 -17.65
N GLN A 211 -4.42 -12.16 -17.93
CA GLN A 211 -5.59 -13.04 -18.14
C GLN A 211 -6.51 -13.09 -16.91
N GLU A 212 -5.96 -13.09 -15.69
CA GLU A 212 -6.75 -12.95 -14.46
C GLU A 212 -7.44 -11.57 -14.37
N ALA A 213 -6.76 -10.50 -14.78
CA ALA A 213 -7.32 -9.15 -14.77
C ALA A 213 -8.46 -8.96 -15.80
N ASP A 214 -8.35 -9.61 -16.96
CA ASP A 214 -9.39 -9.65 -17.99
C ASP A 214 -10.58 -10.50 -17.51
N ALA A 215 -10.33 -11.70 -16.96
CA ALA A 215 -11.39 -12.56 -16.40
C ALA A 215 -12.18 -11.91 -15.25
N ILE A 216 -11.51 -11.12 -14.39
CA ILE A 216 -12.19 -10.29 -13.38
C ILE A 216 -13.07 -9.23 -14.05
N ALA A 217 -12.57 -8.54 -15.08
CA ALA A 217 -13.34 -7.50 -15.77
C ALA A 217 -14.54 -8.08 -16.52
N ASP A 218 -14.43 -9.28 -17.08
CA ASP A 218 -15.50 -9.97 -17.79
C ASP A 218 -16.60 -10.48 -16.83
N ASP A 219 -16.24 -11.11 -15.70
CA ASP A 219 -17.20 -11.57 -14.66
C ASP A 219 -18.01 -10.39 -14.07
N LEU A 220 -17.37 -9.22 -13.88
CA LEU A 220 -18.02 -7.99 -13.39
C LEU A 220 -18.99 -7.34 -14.40
N ARG A 221 -18.93 -7.72 -15.68
CA ARG A 221 -19.69 -7.13 -16.79
C ARG A 221 -20.65 -8.10 -17.46
N MET A 222 -20.56 -9.38 -17.12
CA MET A 222 -21.39 -10.42 -17.69
C MET A 222 -22.85 -10.22 -17.27
N GLU A 223 -23.75 -10.33 -18.24
CA GLU A 223 -25.18 -10.37 -17.97
C GLU A 223 -25.56 -11.78 -17.49
N TYR A 224 -26.26 -11.84 -16.36
CA TYR A 224 -26.70 -13.08 -15.73
C TYR A 224 -28.23 -13.16 -15.71
N PRO A 225 -28.82 -14.36 -15.86
CA PRO A 225 -30.29 -14.53 -15.88
C PRO A 225 -30.93 -14.30 -14.51
N GLY A 226 -30.19 -14.52 -13.42
CA GLY A 226 -30.61 -14.25 -12.05
C GLY A 226 -29.79 -13.15 -11.39
N ARG A 227 -30.31 -12.62 -10.29
CA ARG A 227 -29.69 -11.54 -9.50
C ARG A 227 -30.06 -11.66 -8.03
N ILE A 228 -29.21 -11.11 -7.17
CA ILE A 228 -29.51 -10.90 -5.75
C ILE A 228 -29.73 -9.40 -5.57
N ASP A 229 -30.94 -9.00 -5.23
CA ASP A 229 -31.36 -7.59 -5.12
C ASP A 229 -31.04 -7.00 -3.74
N SER A 230 -31.05 -7.82 -2.68
CA SER A 230 -30.57 -7.39 -1.36
C SER A 230 -30.08 -8.55 -0.50
N ILE A 231 -29.08 -8.24 0.33
CA ILE A 231 -28.51 -9.12 1.34
C ILE A 231 -28.52 -8.36 2.67
N ILE A 232 -29.37 -8.79 3.60
CA ILE A 232 -29.59 -8.15 4.89
C ILE A 232 -28.95 -9.01 5.98
N VAL A 233 -27.97 -8.44 6.70
CA VAL A 233 -27.36 -9.09 7.87
C VAL A 233 -28.23 -8.83 9.10
N GLY A 234 -28.74 -9.91 9.70
CA GLY A 234 -29.43 -9.89 10.99
C GLY A 234 -28.55 -10.39 12.15
N PRO A 235 -29.10 -10.51 13.37
CA PRO A 235 -28.35 -10.96 14.54
C PRO A 235 -28.03 -12.47 14.52
N LYS A 236 -28.77 -13.27 13.76
CA LYS A 236 -28.59 -14.73 13.66
C LYS A 236 -28.67 -15.29 12.23
N THR A 237 -29.39 -14.64 11.34
CA THR A 237 -29.54 -15.04 9.93
C THR A 237 -29.05 -13.94 8.99
N ILE A 238 -28.81 -14.31 7.75
CA ILE A 238 -28.61 -13.42 6.62
C ILE A 238 -29.79 -13.68 5.68
N THR A 239 -30.59 -12.65 5.39
CA THR A 239 -31.69 -12.71 4.43
C THR A 239 -31.18 -12.35 3.05
N LEU A 240 -31.45 -13.19 2.05
CA LEU A 240 -31.20 -12.89 0.65
C LEU A 240 -32.55 -12.74 -0.06
N THR A 241 -32.69 -11.67 -0.85
CA THR A 241 -33.81 -11.46 -1.77
C THR A 241 -33.28 -11.23 -3.17
N GLY A 242 -34.00 -11.70 -4.19
CA GLY A 242 -33.58 -11.52 -5.57
C GLY A 242 -34.50 -12.23 -6.54
N HIS A 243 -33.97 -12.57 -7.71
CA HIS A 243 -34.74 -13.12 -8.82
C HIS A 243 -33.99 -14.26 -9.52
N SER A 244 -34.73 -15.30 -9.91
CA SER A 244 -34.23 -16.40 -10.74
C SER A 244 -35.38 -17.04 -11.54
N ASP A 245 -35.15 -17.30 -12.82
CA ASP A 245 -36.14 -17.97 -13.70
C ASP A 245 -36.29 -19.48 -13.41
N SER A 246 -35.36 -20.07 -12.66
CA SER A 246 -35.27 -21.51 -12.44
C SER A 246 -34.79 -21.87 -11.04
N VAL A 247 -34.93 -23.14 -10.65
CA VAL A 247 -34.38 -23.65 -9.39
C VAL A 247 -32.87 -23.41 -9.37
N ALA A 248 -32.41 -22.74 -8.32
CA ALA A 248 -31.03 -22.29 -8.16
C ALA A 248 -30.48 -22.64 -6.78
N HIS A 249 -29.15 -22.68 -6.63
CA HIS A 249 -28.49 -22.84 -5.35
C HIS A 249 -27.81 -21.56 -4.91
N VAL A 250 -27.94 -21.21 -3.64
CA VAL A 250 -27.19 -20.13 -2.99
C VAL A 250 -25.82 -20.66 -2.59
N VAL A 251 -24.76 -20.00 -3.04
CA VAL A 251 -23.37 -20.28 -2.69
C VAL A 251 -22.79 -19.09 -1.92
N GLY A 252 -22.16 -19.38 -0.78
CA GLY A 252 -21.38 -18.41 -0.02
C GLY A 252 -19.93 -18.38 -0.48
N ILE A 253 -19.42 -17.21 -0.86
CA ILE A 253 -18.04 -17.00 -1.28
C ILE A 253 -17.26 -16.34 -0.15
N GLU A 254 -16.26 -17.06 0.36
CA GLU A 254 -15.44 -16.59 1.48
C GLU A 254 -14.57 -15.38 1.09
N PRO A 255 -14.12 -14.56 2.06
CA PRO A 255 -13.36 -13.34 1.73
C PRO A 255 -11.97 -13.61 1.15
N HIS A 256 -11.42 -14.81 1.35
CA HIS A 256 -10.12 -15.23 0.80
C HIS A 256 -10.21 -15.62 -0.69
N GLN A 257 -11.41 -15.96 -1.18
CA GLN A 257 -11.66 -16.34 -2.56
C GLN A 257 -11.86 -15.09 -3.43
N ARG A 258 -11.69 -15.20 -4.75
CA ARG A 258 -12.04 -14.14 -5.71
C ARG A 258 -13.38 -14.50 -6.35
N SER A 259 -14.18 -13.53 -6.74
CA SER A 259 -15.57 -13.80 -7.16
C SER A 259 -15.67 -14.63 -8.45
N PHE A 260 -14.77 -14.34 -9.41
CA PHE A 260 -14.77 -14.95 -10.74
C PHE A 260 -14.30 -16.41 -10.77
N ASP A 261 -13.46 -16.83 -9.80
CA ASP A 261 -12.90 -18.19 -9.70
C ASP A 261 -13.34 -18.96 -8.45
N ALA A 262 -14.31 -18.44 -7.70
CA ALA A 262 -14.87 -19.10 -6.54
C ALA A 262 -15.45 -20.49 -6.88
N PRO A 263 -15.32 -21.49 -6.00
CA PRO A 263 -15.81 -22.84 -6.25
C PRO A 263 -17.34 -22.94 -6.08
N ALA A 264 -18.07 -23.14 -7.18
CA ALA A 264 -19.52 -23.35 -7.25
C ALA A 264 -20.07 -24.65 -6.58
N LYS A 265 -19.30 -25.31 -5.69
CA LYS A 265 -19.57 -26.67 -5.21
C LYS A 265 -20.20 -26.78 -3.82
N VAL A 266 -20.22 -25.68 -3.05
CA VAL A 266 -20.76 -25.67 -1.68
C VAL A 266 -22.07 -24.89 -1.67
N HIS A 267 -23.15 -25.62 -1.93
CA HIS A 267 -24.51 -25.08 -1.86
C HIS A 267 -24.92 -24.94 -0.39
N GLU A 268 -25.23 -23.72 0.03
CA GLU A 268 -25.68 -23.40 1.39
C GLU A 268 -27.19 -23.61 1.53
N LEU A 269 -27.95 -23.37 0.44
CA LEU A 269 -29.41 -23.57 0.37
C LEU A 269 -29.87 -23.71 -1.11
N GLN A 270 -30.99 -24.38 -1.35
CA GLN A 270 -31.69 -24.41 -2.64
C GLN A 270 -32.89 -23.47 -2.65
N ILE A 271 -33.05 -22.69 -3.71
CA ILE A 271 -34.24 -21.87 -3.98
C ILE A 271 -35.22 -22.75 -4.76
N ASP A 272 -36.26 -23.22 -4.07
CA ASP A 272 -37.27 -24.11 -4.65
C ASP A 272 -38.23 -23.36 -5.59
N GLN A 273 -38.82 -24.09 -6.54
CA GLN A 273 -39.74 -23.60 -7.57
C GLN A 273 -40.92 -22.75 -7.03
N GLN A 274 -41.30 -22.94 -5.76
CA GLN A 274 -42.39 -22.21 -5.09
C GLN A 274 -42.00 -20.77 -4.69
N LEU A 275 -40.70 -20.46 -4.66
CA LEU A 275 -40.13 -19.16 -4.33
C LEU A 275 -39.70 -18.37 -5.59
N LEU A 276 -40.18 -18.77 -6.77
CA LEU A 276 -39.80 -18.19 -8.05
C LEU A 276 -40.95 -17.38 -8.67
N PRO A 277 -40.66 -16.35 -9.50
CA PRO A 277 -39.32 -15.93 -9.90
C PRO A 277 -38.61 -15.04 -8.87
N ASP A 278 -39.35 -14.35 -8.01
CA ASP A 278 -38.79 -13.45 -6.98
C ASP A 278 -38.71 -14.16 -5.63
N PHE A 279 -37.48 -14.42 -5.15
CA PHE A 279 -37.22 -15.22 -3.96
C PHE A 279 -36.92 -14.39 -2.72
N ARG A 280 -37.24 -14.96 -1.56
CA ARG A 280 -36.69 -14.57 -0.25
C ARG A 280 -36.27 -15.83 0.50
N VAL A 281 -35.00 -15.94 0.85
CA VAL A 281 -34.43 -17.08 1.59
C VAL A 281 -33.54 -16.59 2.74
N GLU A 282 -33.33 -17.44 3.74
CA GLU A 282 -32.49 -17.15 4.90
C GLU A 282 -31.44 -18.25 5.09
N VAL A 283 -30.24 -17.83 5.47
CA VAL A 283 -29.12 -18.71 5.83
C VAL A 283 -28.54 -18.26 7.17
N ASP A 284 -27.94 -19.18 7.94
CA ASP A 284 -27.35 -18.80 9.24
C ASP A 284 -26.23 -17.77 9.08
N ARG A 285 -26.18 -16.76 9.96
CA ARG A 285 -25.06 -15.82 9.98
C ARG A 285 -23.76 -16.49 10.42
N TYR A 286 -23.82 -17.50 11.28
CA TYR A 286 -22.64 -18.15 11.85
C TYR A 286 -22.46 -19.57 11.33
N LYS A 287 -21.24 -19.90 10.89
CA LYS A 287 -20.84 -21.26 10.47
C LYS A 287 -19.81 -21.78 11.48
N GLY A 288 -20.31 -22.42 12.54
CA GLY A 288 -19.53 -22.61 13.76
C GLY A 288 -19.25 -21.25 14.41
N GLU A 289 -17.99 -20.93 14.67
CA GLU A 289 -17.59 -19.62 15.21
C GLU A 289 -17.33 -18.55 14.13
N VAL A 290 -17.39 -18.89 12.83
CA VAL A 290 -17.12 -17.95 11.73
C VAL A 290 -18.34 -17.09 11.42
N ASP A 291 -18.19 -15.77 11.44
CA ASP A 291 -19.24 -14.81 11.07
C ASP A 291 -19.27 -14.59 9.54
N ARG A 292 -20.40 -14.92 8.92
CA ARG A 292 -20.63 -14.80 7.47
C ARG A 292 -21.10 -13.42 7.03
N ALA A 293 -21.21 -12.44 7.94
CA ALA A 293 -21.54 -11.05 7.62
C ALA A 293 -20.49 -10.31 6.74
N THR A 294 -19.37 -10.98 6.40
CA THR A 294 -18.37 -10.50 5.44
C THR A 294 -18.24 -11.39 4.20
N TRP A 295 -19.14 -12.35 3.98
CA TRP A 295 -19.11 -13.22 2.80
C TRP A 295 -19.89 -12.57 1.65
N ARG A 296 -19.49 -12.86 0.40
CA ARG A 296 -20.33 -12.60 -0.77
C ARG A 296 -21.28 -13.77 -0.99
N TRP A 297 -22.36 -13.53 -1.70
CA TRP A 297 -23.35 -14.54 -2.06
C TRP A 297 -23.55 -14.55 -3.58
N ARG A 298 -23.75 -15.72 -4.16
CA ARG A 298 -23.88 -15.92 -5.62
C ARG A 298 -24.82 -17.09 -5.90
N LEU A 299 -25.52 -17.06 -7.04
CA LEU A 299 -26.47 -18.10 -7.45
C LEU A 299 -25.87 -19.04 -8.51
N THR A 300 -26.13 -20.34 -8.42
CA THR A 300 -25.88 -21.31 -9.51
C THR A 300 -27.17 -21.95 -10.01
N ASP A 301 -27.17 -22.47 -11.23
CA ASP A 301 -28.14 -23.48 -11.65
C ASP A 301 -27.86 -24.85 -10.99
N ILE A 302 -28.72 -25.84 -11.25
CA ILE A 302 -28.58 -27.22 -10.76
C ILE A 302 -27.41 -28.00 -11.39
N GLN A 303 -26.77 -27.46 -12.43
CA GLN A 303 -25.55 -27.99 -13.05
C GLN A 303 -24.27 -27.36 -12.46
N GLY A 304 -24.40 -26.33 -11.62
CA GLY A 304 -23.29 -25.60 -10.99
C GLY A 304 -22.73 -24.44 -11.83
N ASN A 305 -23.43 -24.00 -12.89
CA ASN A 305 -23.05 -22.80 -13.64
C ASN A 305 -23.53 -21.55 -12.88
N TRP A 306 -22.73 -20.48 -12.87
CA TRP A 306 -23.12 -19.22 -12.24
C TRP A 306 -24.30 -18.56 -12.97
N THR A 307 -25.38 -18.31 -12.24
CA THR A 307 -26.61 -17.65 -12.72
C THR A 307 -26.81 -16.25 -12.14
N SER A 308 -25.89 -15.76 -11.30
CA SER A 308 -25.80 -14.35 -10.91
C SER A 308 -24.33 -13.88 -10.84
N ILE A 309 -24.12 -12.58 -10.74
CA ILE A 309 -22.87 -12.00 -10.21
C ILE A 309 -22.76 -12.27 -8.69
N ALA A 310 -21.56 -12.21 -8.14
CA ALA A 310 -21.36 -12.21 -6.69
C ALA A 310 -21.86 -10.88 -6.08
N SER A 311 -22.48 -10.93 -4.91
CA SER A 311 -23.04 -9.75 -4.23
C SER A 311 -22.60 -9.68 -2.77
N TRP A 312 -22.18 -8.50 -2.32
CA TRP A 312 -21.85 -8.22 -0.93
C TRP A 312 -23.12 -7.90 -0.09
N PRO A 313 -23.05 -8.00 1.25
CA PRO A 313 -24.08 -7.49 2.14
C PRO A 313 -24.44 -6.04 1.85
N THR A 314 -25.70 -5.78 1.53
CA THR A 314 -26.22 -4.44 1.17
C THR A 314 -26.76 -3.69 2.38
N GLN A 315 -27.25 -4.40 3.39
CA GLN A 315 -27.96 -3.81 4.54
C GLN A 315 -27.68 -4.56 5.85
N TYR A 316 -27.95 -3.89 6.97
CA TYR A 316 -27.78 -4.40 8.33
C TYR A 316 -29.05 -4.07 9.12
N GLU A 317 -29.59 -5.04 9.86
CA GLU A 317 -30.67 -4.77 10.81
C GLU A 317 -30.17 -3.86 11.93
N PRO A 318 -31.00 -2.93 12.46
CA PRO A 318 -30.59 -2.04 13.56
C PRO A 318 -30.10 -2.76 14.83
N SER A 319 -30.52 -4.01 15.03
CA SER A 319 -30.13 -4.90 16.13
C SER A 319 -28.73 -5.51 15.98
N VAL A 320 -28.07 -5.35 14.82
CA VAL A 320 -26.71 -5.88 14.57
C VAL A 320 -25.62 -4.93 15.05
N SER A 321 -25.85 -3.62 14.93
CA SER A 321 -24.90 -2.58 15.32
C SER A 321 -25.22 -1.96 16.68
N ARG A 322 -24.26 -1.21 17.25
CA ARG A 322 -24.48 -0.42 18.48
C ARG A 322 -25.24 0.88 18.16
N ASN A 323 -25.88 1.46 19.17
CA ASN A 323 -26.61 2.73 19.06
C ASN A 323 -25.66 3.93 19.18
N LEU A 324 -24.76 4.09 18.20
CA LEU A 324 -23.86 5.24 18.11
C LEU A 324 -24.44 6.33 17.21
N PRO A 325 -24.36 7.63 17.59
CA PRO A 325 -24.78 8.72 16.73
C PRO A 325 -23.77 8.97 15.60
N GLN A 326 -24.21 9.53 14.47
CA GLN A 326 -23.29 10.03 13.45
C GLN A 326 -22.45 11.19 14.01
N LEU A 327 -21.13 11.16 13.82
CA LEU A 327 -20.29 12.33 14.10
C LEU A 327 -20.33 13.31 12.92
N THR A 328 -20.49 14.60 13.22
CA THR A 328 -20.54 15.69 12.24
C THR A 328 -19.79 16.92 12.75
N SER A 329 -19.24 17.72 11.84
CA SER A 329 -18.54 18.97 12.14
C SER A 329 -19.02 20.07 11.19
N THR A 330 -19.03 21.33 11.66
CA THR A 330 -19.22 22.51 10.80
C THR A 330 -17.91 23.09 10.28
N SER A 331 -16.77 22.64 10.82
CA SER A 331 -15.42 23.06 10.44
C SER A 331 -14.69 21.88 9.80
N VAL A 332 -14.22 22.06 8.57
CA VAL A 332 -13.36 21.09 7.88
C VAL A 332 -11.92 21.07 8.46
N LYS A 333 -11.57 21.99 9.37
CA LYS A 333 -10.20 22.16 9.86
C LYS A 333 -9.76 20.94 10.68
N GLY A 334 -8.72 20.25 10.22
CA GLY A 334 -8.20 19.05 10.86
C GLY A 334 -6.67 18.98 10.84
N ILE A 335 -6.11 17.89 11.34
CA ILE A 335 -4.66 17.73 11.42
C ILE A 335 -4.22 16.28 11.16
N GLY A 336 -3.22 16.14 10.31
CA GLY A 336 -2.68 14.86 9.86
C GLY A 336 -1.53 14.38 10.73
N GLY A 337 -1.41 13.06 10.87
CA GLY A 337 -0.28 12.42 11.56
C GLY A 337 -0.12 12.90 13.00
N VAL A 338 -1.22 12.92 13.77
CA VAL A 338 -1.19 13.50 15.12
C VAL A 338 -0.15 12.80 16.01
N PRO A 339 0.57 13.56 16.87
CA PRO A 339 1.43 12.96 17.88
C PRO A 339 0.59 12.16 18.88
N ARG A 340 1.26 11.37 19.74
CA ARG A 340 0.61 10.76 20.90
C ARG A 340 0.06 11.85 21.82
N ILE A 341 -1.26 11.91 21.99
CA ILE A 341 -1.91 12.89 22.87
C ILE A 341 -2.15 12.20 24.22
N ASP A 342 -1.23 12.43 25.17
CA ASP A 342 -1.28 11.84 26.52
C ASP A 342 -2.19 12.60 27.51
N ARG A 343 -2.53 13.85 27.19
CA ARG A 343 -3.24 14.81 28.05
C ARG A 343 -4.34 15.57 27.32
N ASP A 344 -5.33 16.08 28.05
CA ASP A 344 -6.50 16.78 27.52
C ASP A 344 -6.31 18.29 27.34
N ASP A 345 -5.17 18.84 27.78
CA ASP A 345 -4.70 20.22 27.58
C ASP A 345 -3.60 20.34 26.49
N HIS A 346 -3.36 19.28 25.71
CA HIS A 346 -2.30 19.24 24.70
C HIS A 346 -2.40 20.42 23.70
N PRO A 347 -1.32 21.15 23.37
CA PRO A 347 -1.38 22.40 22.59
C PRO A 347 -2.05 22.29 21.22
N ILE A 348 -2.12 21.10 20.63
CA ILE A 348 -2.88 20.82 19.39
C ILE A 348 -4.33 21.30 19.45
N PHE A 349 -4.95 21.32 20.63
CA PHE A 349 -6.32 21.79 20.82
C PHE A 349 -6.46 23.31 20.70
N GLU A 350 -5.39 24.09 20.89
CA GLU A 350 -5.40 25.53 20.60
C GLU A 350 -5.65 25.84 19.12
N LEU A 351 -5.36 24.91 18.21
CA LEU A 351 -5.56 25.10 16.77
C LEU A 351 -7.04 25.11 16.37
N GLY A 352 -7.97 24.69 17.25
CA GLY A 352 -9.39 24.62 16.94
C GLY A 352 -9.72 23.62 15.83
N VAL A 353 -9.02 22.48 15.81
CA VAL A 353 -9.28 21.38 14.87
C VAL A 353 -10.52 20.58 15.28
N SER A 354 -11.26 20.09 14.28
CA SER A 354 -12.44 19.23 14.43
C SER A 354 -12.26 17.86 13.79
N HIS A 355 -11.16 17.64 13.05
CA HIS A 355 -10.81 16.35 12.44
C HIS A 355 -9.34 15.97 12.72
N ALA A 356 -9.03 14.69 12.76
CA ALA A 356 -7.66 14.19 12.94
C ALA A 356 -7.42 12.89 12.15
N THR A 357 -6.20 12.70 11.62
CA THR A 357 -5.75 11.37 11.15
C THR A 357 -4.77 10.72 12.12
N ILE A 358 -4.93 9.40 12.33
CA ILE A 358 -3.95 8.53 12.99
C ILE A 358 -3.50 7.43 12.02
N ASN A 359 -2.22 7.09 12.05
CA ASN A 359 -1.68 5.97 11.28
C ASN A 359 -1.59 4.74 12.18
N ILE A 360 -2.06 3.60 11.69
CA ILE A 360 -2.12 2.35 12.45
C ILE A 360 -1.42 1.24 11.67
N VAL A 361 -0.25 0.83 12.16
CA VAL A 361 0.43 -0.36 11.66
C VAL A 361 -0.26 -1.59 12.25
N VAL A 362 -1.11 -2.24 11.46
CA VAL A 362 -2.10 -3.24 11.91
C VAL A 362 -1.44 -4.40 12.68
N HIS A 363 -0.34 -4.95 12.17
CA HIS A 363 0.40 -6.05 12.81
C HIS A 363 1.21 -5.62 14.06
N SER A 364 1.18 -4.34 14.46
CA SER A 364 1.75 -3.90 15.74
C SER A 364 0.77 -4.08 16.92
N LEU A 365 -0.54 -4.19 16.63
CA LEU A 365 -1.61 -4.34 17.62
C LEU A 365 -1.96 -5.79 17.92
N ILE A 366 -1.79 -6.70 16.96
CA ILE A 366 -2.19 -8.11 17.04
C ILE A 366 -1.15 -9.02 16.40
N ARG A 367 -0.97 -10.23 16.92
CA ARG A 367 -0.08 -11.29 16.39
C ARG A 367 -0.66 -12.68 16.57
N LYS A 368 -0.14 -13.67 15.82
CA LYS A 368 -0.52 -15.10 15.94
C LYS A 368 0.13 -15.81 17.13
N GLU A 369 1.40 -15.55 17.38
CA GLU A 369 2.20 -16.29 18.38
C GLU A 369 2.24 -15.57 19.73
N PRO A 370 2.30 -16.28 20.88
CA PRO A 370 2.46 -15.63 22.19
C PRO A 370 3.79 -14.84 22.29
N ALA A 371 3.79 -13.78 23.08
CA ALA A 371 4.99 -13.01 23.45
C ALA A 371 4.77 -12.21 24.74
N ALA A 372 5.85 -11.86 25.43
CA ALA A 372 5.77 -11.02 26.64
C ALA A 372 5.17 -9.64 26.31
N GLY A 373 4.16 -9.22 27.09
CA GLY A 373 3.40 -7.99 26.85
C GLY A 373 2.26 -8.11 25.82
N TRP A 374 1.89 -9.34 25.43
CA TRP A 374 0.77 -9.60 24.53
C TRP A 374 -0.24 -10.57 25.16
N GLU A 375 -1.50 -10.14 25.27
CA GLU A 375 -2.56 -10.90 25.95
C GLU A 375 -3.38 -11.75 24.98
N PRO A 376 -3.77 -12.99 25.34
CA PRO A 376 -4.55 -13.86 24.46
C PRO A 376 -5.97 -13.32 24.22
N TRP A 377 -6.42 -13.42 22.98
CA TRP A 377 -7.75 -12.98 22.53
C TRP A 377 -8.31 -13.99 21.49
N PRO A 378 -9.46 -14.63 21.77
CA PRO A 378 -10.08 -15.58 20.85
C PRO A 378 -10.86 -14.86 19.73
N PHE A 379 -10.76 -15.38 18.51
CA PHE A 379 -11.52 -14.93 17.35
C PHE A 379 -11.70 -16.08 16.35
N GLU A 380 -12.96 -16.43 16.03
CA GLU A 380 -13.35 -17.43 15.03
C GLU A 380 -12.55 -18.75 15.09
N GLY A 381 -12.56 -19.42 16.25
CA GLY A 381 -11.88 -20.70 16.47
C GLY A 381 -10.35 -20.63 16.61
N ALA A 382 -9.75 -19.43 16.61
CA ALA A 382 -8.32 -19.22 16.79
C ALA A 382 -8.01 -18.28 17.95
N THR A 383 -6.85 -18.45 18.59
CA THR A 383 -6.31 -17.50 19.57
C THR A 383 -5.27 -16.62 18.90
N TYR A 384 -5.48 -15.31 18.96
CA TYR A 384 -4.49 -14.29 18.63
C TYR A 384 -4.00 -13.63 19.93
N PHE A 385 -3.01 -12.75 19.84
CA PHE A 385 -2.46 -12.03 21.00
C PHE A 385 -2.43 -10.53 20.72
N ILE A 386 -2.92 -9.71 21.66
CA ILE A 386 -3.07 -8.25 21.54
C ILE A 386 -1.93 -7.54 22.28
N ASN A 387 -1.32 -6.56 21.63
CA ASN A 387 -0.34 -5.65 22.25
C ASN A 387 -1.04 -4.63 23.14
N THR A 388 -1.17 -4.92 24.43
CA THR A 388 -1.90 -4.08 25.40
C THR A 388 -1.29 -2.69 25.56
N SER A 389 0.04 -2.58 25.42
CA SER A 389 0.76 -1.30 25.48
C SER A 389 0.45 -0.40 24.28
N GLN A 390 0.59 -0.92 23.05
CA GLN A 390 0.32 -0.13 21.85
C GLN A 390 -1.15 0.24 21.72
N ILE A 391 -2.07 -0.71 21.95
CA ILE A 391 -3.51 -0.44 21.84
C ILE A 391 -3.97 0.60 22.90
N GLY A 392 -3.46 0.51 24.15
CA GLY A 392 -3.73 1.50 25.20
C GLY A 392 -3.16 2.90 24.91
N SER A 393 -2.07 2.98 24.14
CA SER A 393 -1.52 4.26 23.64
C SER A 393 -2.46 4.92 22.62
N HIS A 394 -3.01 4.13 21.69
CA HIS A 394 -4.06 4.60 20.77
C HIS A 394 -5.34 4.99 21.53
N ASP A 395 -5.83 4.16 22.45
CA ASP A 395 -7.03 4.46 23.27
C ASP A 395 -6.91 5.79 24.03
N THR A 396 -5.70 6.13 24.50
CA THR A 396 -5.47 7.39 25.22
C THR A 396 -5.54 8.60 24.28
N THR A 397 -4.90 8.49 23.10
CA THR A 397 -4.99 9.52 22.06
C THR A 397 -6.43 9.70 21.57
N LEU A 398 -7.12 8.59 21.29
CA LEU A 398 -8.50 8.57 20.80
C LEU A 398 -9.51 9.11 21.82
N ARG A 399 -9.37 8.79 23.12
CA ARG A 399 -10.18 9.43 24.18
C ARG A 399 -9.96 10.93 24.24
N ASN A 400 -8.72 11.39 24.21
CA ASN A 400 -8.42 12.82 24.29
C ASN A 400 -8.95 13.59 23.08
N LEU A 401 -8.94 13.00 21.88
CA LEU A 401 -9.60 13.54 20.69
C LEU A 401 -11.13 13.54 20.82
N ALA A 402 -11.72 12.42 21.25
CA ALA A 402 -13.18 12.30 21.44
C ALA A 402 -13.72 13.28 22.50
N ASN A 403 -12.99 13.51 23.59
CA ASN A 403 -13.31 14.51 24.62
C ASN A 403 -13.36 15.96 24.11
N LYS A 404 -12.80 16.23 22.92
CA LYS A 404 -12.88 17.53 22.23
C LYS A 404 -13.81 17.49 21.00
N ASN A 405 -14.60 16.43 20.85
CA ASN A 405 -15.48 16.15 19.71
C ASN A 405 -14.75 16.10 18.34
N ILE A 406 -13.48 15.69 18.33
CA ILE A 406 -12.69 15.57 17.09
C ILE A 406 -13.02 14.26 16.38
N ILE A 407 -13.38 14.36 15.09
CA ILE A 407 -13.68 13.21 14.23
C ILE A 407 -12.38 12.57 13.77
N VAL A 408 -12.16 11.32 14.17
CA VAL A 408 -10.92 10.59 13.84
C VAL A 408 -11.10 9.72 12.59
N SER A 409 -10.11 9.83 11.71
CA SER A 409 -9.91 8.98 10.53
C SER A 409 -8.65 8.14 10.68
N ALA A 410 -8.73 6.82 10.62
CA ALA A 410 -7.59 5.93 10.82
C ALA A 410 -7.04 5.42 9.48
N ILE A 411 -5.77 5.69 9.17
CA ILE A 411 -5.05 5.11 8.03
C ILE A 411 -4.50 3.74 8.44
N LEU A 412 -4.99 2.67 7.80
CA LEU A 412 -4.63 1.29 8.13
C LEU A 412 -3.46 0.81 7.27
N LEU A 413 -2.37 0.35 7.90
CA LEU A 413 -1.10 0.06 7.25
C LEU A 413 -0.61 -1.36 7.56
N VAL A 414 -0.23 -2.14 6.54
CA VAL A 414 0.38 -3.46 6.72
C VAL A 414 1.86 -3.40 6.34
N GLY A 415 2.77 -3.37 7.31
CA GLY A 415 4.22 -3.31 7.03
C GLY A 415 4.74 -4.51 6.24
N ASN A 416 5.63 -4.23 5.29
CA ASN A 416 6.23 -5.20 4.36
C ASN A 416 7.59 -5.72 4.85
N GLY A 417 7.82 -5.72 6.16
CA GLY A 417 9.07 -6.21 6.76
C GLY A 417 9.31 -7.70 6.43
N ARG A 418 10.55 -8.01 6.03
CA ARG A 418 10.98 -9.33 5.56
C ARG A 418 12.33 -9.71 6.18
N ASP A 419 12.56 -11.00 6.31
CA ASP A 419 13.85 -11.55 6.73
C ASP A 419 14.88 -11.54 5.58
N ALA A 420 16.10 -12.01 5.85
CA ALA A 420 17.19 -12.01 4.88
C ALA A 420 16.92 -12.89 3.65
N ASP A 421 16.03 -13.89 3.76
CA ASP A 421 15.61 -14.76 2.67
C ASP A 421 14.41 -14.16 1.89
N GLY A 422 13.96 -12.95 2.26
CA GLY A 422 12.86 -12.22 1.62
C GLY A 422 11.46 -12.68 2.07
N LYS A 423 11.35 -13.57 3.05
CA LYS A 423 10.08 -14.06 3.58
C LYS A 423 9.46 -13.01 4.52
N PRO A 424 8.14 -12.74 4.44
CA PRO A 424 7.51 -11.77 5.33
C PRO A 424 7.60 -12.13 6.81
N HIS A 425 7.86 -11.12 7.64
CA HIS A 425 7.85 -11.22 9.11
C HIS A 425 6.46 -11.50 9.69
N ASN A 426 5.39 -11.22 8.95
CA ASN A 426 4.02 -11.39 9.40
C ASN A 426 3.12 -11.89 8.26
N LEU A 427 2.09 -12.67 8.62
CA LEU A 427 1.19 -13.33 7.66
C LEU A 427 0.27 -12.33 6.91
N LEU A 428 0.11 -11.09 7.39
CA LEU A 428 -0.72 -10.09 6.69
C LEU A 428 -0.02 -9.50 5.47
N THR A 429 1.30 -9.59 5.32
CA THR A 429 2.02 -9.09 4.14
C THR A 429 1.71 -9.95 2.92
N HIS A 430 1.30 -9.34 1.80
CA HIS A 430 0.95 -10.07 0.58
C HIS A 430 2.16 -10.82 -0.02
N PRO A 431 2.00 -12.08 -0.48
CA PRO A 431 3.10 -12.87 -1.02
C PRO A 431 3.78 -12.23 -2.24
N ASP A 432 3.00 -11.70 -3.20
CA ASP A 432 3.53 -10.99 -4.39
C ASP A 432 4.27 -9.67 -4.05
N ALA A 433 4.22 -9.16 -2.81
CA ALA A 433 4.80 -7.86 -2.50
C ALA A 433 6.34 -7.85 -2.57
N GLU A 434 6.88 -6.80 -3.17
CA GLU A 434 8.32 -6.62 -3.41
C GLU A 434 8.98 -5.97 -2.20
N VAL A 435 10.22 -6.36 -1.87
CA VAL A 435 11.00 -5.85 -0.71
C VAL A 435 11.10 -4.32 -0.66
N ARG A 436 11.03 -3.64 -1.82
CA ARG A 436 11.12 -2.16 -1.91
C ARG A 436 9.91 -1.41 -1.34
N GLY A 437 8.75 -2.07 -1.19
CA GLY A 437 7.56 -1.43 -0.65
C GLY A 437 7.68 -1.21 0.86
N ILE A 438 7.27 -0.05 1.36
CA ILE A 438 7.26 0.27 2.80
C ILE A 438 6.12 -0.50 3.48
N TYR A 439 4.93 -0.44 2.88
CA TYR A 439 3.77 -1.24 3.26
C TYR A 439 3.34 -2.14 2.10
N SER A 440 2.56 -3.15 2.43
CA SER A 440 1.98 -4.14 1.53
C SER A 440 0.46 -4.00 1.55
N ILE A 441 -0.22 -4.42 0.48
CA ILE A 441 -1.64 -4.76 0.55
C ILE A 441 -1.80 -5.97 1.50
N PRO A 442 -2.93 -6.16 2.21
CA PRO A 442 -3.13 -7.34 3.03
C PRO A 442 -3.15 -8.63 2.19
N ASN A 443 -2.56 -9.68 2.74
CA ASN A 443 -2.65 -11.04 2.25
C ASN A 443 -4.07 -11.58 2.44
N LEU A 444 -4.83 -11.60 1.34
CA LEU A 444 -6.17 -12.20 1.26
C LEU A 444 -6.18 -13.44 0.33
N THR A 445 -5.05 -14.14 0.17
CA THR A 445 -4.97 -15.29 -0.75
C THR A 445 -5.36 -16.61 -0.10
N GLU A 446 -5.31 -16.69 1.24
CA GLU A 446 -5.57 -17.90 2.01
C GLU A 446 -6.59 -17.65 3.13
N ALA A 447 -7.32 -18.69 3.53
CA ALA A 447 -8.29 -18.60 4.62
C ALA A 447 -7.65 -18.16 5.96
N GLU A 448 -6.42 -18.60 6.25
CA GLU A 448 -5.72 -18.26 7.49
C GLU A 448 -5.26 -16.79 7.54
N SER A 449 -4.62 -16.29 6.48
CA SER A 449 -4.18 -14.89 6.39
C SER A 449 -5.38 -13.94 6.41
N THR A 450 -6.44 -14.30 5.70
CA THR A 450 -7.71 -13.55 5.67
C THR A 450 -8.40 -13.53 7.04
N ARG A 451 -8.50 -14.66 7.76
CA ARG A 451 -9.04 -14.69 9.12
C ARG A 451 -8.21 -13.84 10.09
N TYR A 452 -6.88 -13.89 9.97
CA TYR A 452 -5.99 -13.05 10.78
C TYR A 452 -6.16 -11.55 10.47
N TYR A 453 -6.36 -11.17 9.20
CA TYR A 453 -6.70 -9.79 8.85
C TYR A 453 -8.06 -9.37 9.43
N ARG A 454 -9.09 -10.22 9.29
CA ARG A 454 -10.42 -9.98 9.90
C ARG A 454 -10.34 -9.84 11.42
N ALA A 455 -9.54 -10.67 12.10
CA ALA A 455 -9.29 -10.56 13.54
C ALA A 455 -8.74 -9.16 13.91
N ALA A 456 -7.78 -8.66 13.13
CA ALA A 456 -7.19 -7.34 13.34
C ALA A 456 -8.19 -6.19 13.11
N LEU A 457 -9.00 -6.27 12.04
CA LEU A 457 -10.02 -5.26 11.75
C LEU A 457 -11.13 -5.27 12.81
N THR A 458 -11.58 -6.44 13.25
CA THR A 458 -12.59 -6.60 14.31
C THR A 458 -12.09 -6.03 15.63
N LEU A 459 -10.85 -6.34 16.04
CA LEU A 459 -10.24 -5.78 17.24
C LEU A 459 -10.31 -4.24 17.28
N MET A 460 -9.99 -3.59 16.17
CA MET A 460 -10.03 -2.12 16.07
C MET A 460 -11.47 -1.58 16.04
N ALA A 461 -12.34 -2.16 15.21
CA ALA A 461 -13.73 -1.73 15.06
C ALA A 461 -14.54 -1.90 16.35
N GLU A 462 -14.41 -3.07 17.00
CA GLU A 462 -15.08 -3.37 18.26
C GLU A 462 -14.61 -2.45 19.38
N ARG A 463 -13.29 -2.22 19.49
CA ARG A 463 -12.70 -1.44 20.58
C ARG A 463 -13.02 0.05 20.50
N TRP A 464 -12.90 0.64 19.31
CA TRP A 464 -13.09 2.09 19.10
C TRP A 464 -14.48 2.44 18.57
N SER A 465 -15.47 1.63 18.93
CA SER A 465 -16.90 1.89 18.70
C SER A 465 -17.74 1.56 19.96
N ARG A 466 -17.16 1.64 21.17
CA ARG A 466 -17.93 1.38 22.40
C ARG A 466 -18.90 2.52 22.69
N GLU A 467 -20.12 2.20 23.09
CA GLU A 467 -21.16 3.18 23.46
C GLU A 467 -20.76 4.03 24.69
N ASP A 468 -19.98 3.46 25.61
CA ASP A 468 -19.43 4.16 26.78
C ASP A 468 -18.22 5.07 26.47
N GLY A 469 -17.74 5.08 25.22
CA GLY A 469 -16.58 5.88 24.79
C GLY A 469 -15.25 5.52 25.48
N ALA A 470 -15.16 4.39 26.20
CA ALA A 470 -14.04 4.08 27.10
C ALA A 470 -12.66 3.95 26.42
N HIS A 471 -12.61 3.89 25.09
CA HIS A 471 -11.38 3.85 24.28
C HIS A 471 -11.34 4.93 23.18
N GLY A 472 -12.23 5.94 23.26
CA GLY A 472 -12.46 6.91 22.18
C GLY A 472 -13.21 6.28 21.00
N ARG A 473 -13.18 6.95 19.83
CA ARG A 473 -13.90 6.51 18.63
C ARG A 473 -13.13 6.76 17.34
N VAL A 474 -13.24 5.84 16.38
CA VAL A 474 -12.82 6.02 14.99
C VAL A 474 -14.05 5.90 14.09
N SER A 475 -14.33 6.91 13.27
CA SER A 475 -15.52 6.92 12.40
C SER A 475 -15.20 6.62 10.94
N ASN A 476 -14.03 7.07 10.47
CA ASN A 476 -13.58 6.88 9.09
C ASN A 476 -12.36 5.95 9.05
N TRP A 477 -12.35 4.97 8.15
CA TRP A 477 -11.21 4.08 7.93
C TRP A 477 -10.63 4.33 6.54
N ILE A 478 -9.43 4.89 6.50
CA ILE A 478 -8.68 5.13 5.27
C ILE A 478 -7.91 3.84 4.97
N MET A 479 -8.24 3.22 3.85
CA MET A 479 -7.77 1.88 3.50
C MET A 479 -6.44 1.98 2.76
N HIS A 480 -5.36 1.68 3.48
CA HIS A 480 -3.97 1.78 3.04
C HIS A 480 -3.57 3.22 2.68
N ASN A 481 -2.35 3.42 2.18
CA ASN A 481 -1.81 4.74 1.84
C ASN A 481 -1.44 4.81 0.36
N GLU A 482 -1.82 5.90 -0.30
CA GLU A 482 -1.42 6.27 -1.66
C GLU A 482 -1.44 5.08 -2.62
N ILE A 483 -2.62 4.47 -2.81
CA ILE A 483 -2.70 3.17 -3.48
C ILE A 483 -2.39 3.25 -4.99
N ASP A 484 -2.43 4.44 -5.57
CA ASP A 484 -1.92 4.75 -6.92
C ASP A 484 -0.39 4.69 -7.00
N GLN A 485 0.30 4.84 -5.87
CA GLN A 485 1.73 4.56 -5.66
C GLN A 485 1.96 3.20 -4.97
N ALA A 486 1.17 2.18 -5.35
CA ALA A 486 1.22 0.83 -4.83
C ALA A 486 2.64 0.29 -4.61
N GLY A 487 3.53 0.46 -5.59
CA GLY A 487 4.92 0.00 -5.52
C GLY A 487 5.72 0.51 -4.31
N THR A 488 5.37 1.67 -3.75
CA THR A 488 5.98 2.25 -2.54
C THR A 488 5.11 2.01 -1.31
N TRP A 489 3.82 2.36 -1.39
CA TRP A 489 2.98 2.57 -0.20
C TRP A 489 1.91 1.52 0.06
N THR A 490 1.56 0.68 -0.91
CA THR A 490 0.57 -0.42 -0.74
C THR A 490 0.95 -1.58 -1.68
N ASN A 491 2.10 -2.21 -1.41
CA ASN A 491 2.77 -3.06 -2.40
C ASN A 491 2.13 -4.46 -2.54
N MET A 492 1.94 -4.87 -3.79
CA MET A 492 1.51 -6.20 -4.25
C MET A 492 2.38 -6.69 -5.43
N GLY A 493 3.55 -6.09 -5.65
CA GLY A 493 4.39 -6.29 -6.84
C GLY A 493 3.86 -5.61 -8.11
N GLU A 494 4.48 -5.86 -9.27
CA GLU A 494 3.93 -5.46 -10.58
C GLU A 494 2.62 -6.20 -10.87
N GLN A 495 1.51 -5.46 -10.95
CA GLN A 495 0.17 -6.00 -11.18
C GLN A 495 -0.58 -5.19 -12.25
N PRO A 496 -1.49 -5.80 -13.03
CA PRO A 496 -2.51 -5.08 -13.77
C PRO A 496 -3.51 -4.40 -12.82
N LEU A 497 -4.01 -3.23 -13.20
CA LEU A 497 -4.88 -2.39 -12.35
C LEU A 497 -6.11 -3.15 -11.82
N THR A 498 -6.82 -3.92 -12.66
CA THR A 498 -8.02 -4.69 -12.26
C THR A 498 -7.68 -5.74 -11.19
N ARG A 499 -6.57 -6.47 -11.35
CA ARG A 499 -6.15 -7.50 -10.37
C ARG A 499 -5.74 -6.88 -9.03
N TYR A 500 -5.05 -5.74 -9.07
CA TYR A 500 -4.71 -4.99 -7.86
C TYR A 500 -5.96 -4.46 -7.14
N LEU A 501 -6.89 -3.88 -7.90
CA LEU A 501 -8.14 -3.34 -7.34
C LEU A 501 -9.11 -4.41 -6.83
N GLU A 502 -9.08 -5.63 -7.35
CA GLU A 502 -9.85 -6.76 -6.81
C GLU A 502 -9.45 -7.04 -5.35
N THR A 503 -8.15 -7.15 -5.09
CA THR A 503 -7.61 -7.40 -3.73
C THR A 503 -7.83 -6.20 -2.82
N TYR A 504 -7.68 -4.98 -3.35
CA TYR A 504 -7.98 -3.74 -2.63
C TYR A 504 -9.46 -3.64 -2.25
N SER A 505 -10.37 -3.94 -3.19
CA SER A 505 -11.81 -3.92 -2.98
C SER A 505 -12.22 -4.89 -1.89
N ARG A 506 -11.73 -6.13 -1.91
CA ARG A 506 -11.95 -7.10 -0.83
C ARG A 506 -11.46 -6.57 0.53
N SER A 507 -10.29 -5.92 0.59
CA SER A 507 -9.79 -5.31 1.83
C SER A 507 -10.69 -4.17 2.34
N ALA A 508 -11.13 -3.27 1.46
CA ALA A 508 -12.01 -2.15 1.81
C ALA A 508 -13.42 -2.63 2.22
N ARG A 509 -13.97 -3.64 1.51
CA ARG A 509 -15.22 -4.33 1.85
C ARG A 509 -15.14 -5.00 3.20
N LEU A 510 -14.06 -5.72 3.51
CA LEU A 510 -13.86 -6.32 4.83
C LEU A 510 -13.93 -5.28 5.95
N MET A 511 -13.23 -4.14 5.81
CA MET A 511 -13.29 -3.07 6.82
C MET A 511 -14.69 -2.46 6.92
N HIS A 512 -15.34 -2.18 5.79
CA HIS A 512 -16.70 -1.66 5.76
C HIS A 512 -17.67 -2.62 6.47
N HIS A 513 -17.73 -3.87 6.03
CA HIS A 513 -18.69 -4.84 6.57
C HIS A 513 -18.44 -5.14 8.05
N ILE A 514 -17.17 -5.20 8.50
CA ILE A 514 -16.83 -5.39 9.92
C ILE A 514 -17.19 -4.15 10.75
N SER A 515 -16.85 -2.94 10.31
CA SER A 515 -17.15 -1.75 11.11
C SER A 515 -18.64 -1.47 11.24
N ARG A 516 -19.44 -1.83 10.22
CA ARG A 516 -20.91 -1.74 10.26
C ARG A 516 -21.57 -2.69 11.27
N LEU A 517 -20.87 -3.72 11.75
CA LEU A 517 -21.33 -4.55 12.89
C LEU A 517 -21.22 -3.83 14.24
N TYR A 518 -20.52 -2.69 14.31
CA TYR A 518 -20.29 -1.96 15.56
C TYR A 518 -20.73 -0.50 15.51
N ASP A 519 -20.55 0.19 14.38
CA ASP A 519 -20.94 1.60 14.19
C ASP A 519 -21.75 1.77 12.89
N PRO A 520 -23.07 2.08 12.98
CA PRO A 520 -23.95 2.23 11.82
C PRO A 520 -23.67 3.51 11.00
N HIS A 521 -22.67 4.29 11.38
CA HIS A 521 -22.18 5.46 10.64
C HIS A 521 -20.72 5.34 10.21
N SER A 522 -20.09 4.18 10.39
CA SER A 522 -18.72 3.98 9.95
C SER A 522 -18.61 3.97 8.41
N ARG A 523 -17.52 4.55 7.90
CA ARG A 523 -17.24 4.77 6.48
C ARG A 523 -15.81 4.36 6.13
N VAL A 524 -15.58 3.98 4.88
CA VAL A 524 -14.23 3.65 4.37
C VAL A 524 -13.81 4.57 3.24
N PHE A 525 -12.52 4.84 3.11
CA PHE A 525 -11.98 5.82 2.17
C PHE A 525 -10.77 5.30 1.40
N ILE A 526 -10.68 5.65 0.11
CA ILE A 526 -9.55 5.30 -0.79
C ILE A 526 -8.46 6.36 -0.75
N SER A 527 -7.24 6.00 -0.32
CA SER A 527 -6.09 6.92 -0.23
C SER A 527 -5.40 7.09 -1.59
N LEU A 528 -5.27 8.33 -2.06
CA LEU A 528 -4.82 8.68 -3.41
C LEU A 528 -3.95 9.95 -3.41
N THR A 529 -2.90 9.96 -4.24
CA THR A 529 -2.02 11.14 -4.39
C THR A 529 -2.63 12.24 -5.27
N HIS A 530 -2.00 13.43 -5.31
CA HIS A 530 -2.32 14.56 -6.21
C HIS A 530 -2.15 14.27 -7.71
N HIS A 531 -1.63 13.10 -8.09
CA HIS A 531 -1.64 12.64 -9.47
C HIS A 531 -3.08 12.42 -9.95
N TRP A 532 -3.37 12.69 -11.23
CA TRP A 532 -4.72 12.52 -11.78
C TRP A 532 -4.75 11.68 -13.06
N THR A 533 -4.51 12.29 -14.24
CA THR A 533 -4.38 11.56 -15.52
C THR A 533 -2.96 11.09 -15.81
N LYS A 534 -1.96 11.59 -15.07
CA LYS A 534 -0.56 11.19 -15.20
C LYS A 534 -0.17 10.27 -14.04
N LYS A 535 0.57 9.19 -14.33
CA LYS A 535 1.15 8.32 -13.28
C LYS A 535 2.19 9.05 -12.43
N SER A 536 2.29 8.68 -11.17
CA SER A 536 3.43 9.06 -10.33
C SER A 536 4.74 8.43 -10.81
N SER A 537 5.84 9.13 -10.57
CA SER A 537 7.19 8.67 -10.89
C SER A 537 7.60 7.49 -10.01
N GLY A 538 7.88 6.35 -10.62
CA GLY A 538 8.28 5.13 -9.91
C GLY A 538 7.78 3.89 -10.65
N THR A 539 8.09 2.71 -10.11
CA THR A 539 7.59 1.43 -10.64
C THR A 539 6.39 0.94 -9.83
N GLY A 540 5.40 0.34 -10.50
CA GLY A 540 4.14 -0.06 -9.86
C GLY A 540 3.28 1.13 -9.45
N THR A 541 3.10 2.09 -10.38
CA THR A 541 2.21 3.24 -10.21
C THR A 541 1.05 3.20 -11.21
N TYR A 542 -0.10 3.75 -10.81
CA TYR A 542 -1.35 3.76 -11.59
C TYR A 542 -1.81 5.19 -11.88
N VAL A 543 -2.75 5.32 -12.82
CA VAL A 543 -3.47 6.56 -13.10
C VAL A 543 -4.64 6.64 -12.13
N VAL A 544 -4.73 7.71 -11.34
CA VAL A 544 -5.75 7.85 -10.27
C VAL A 544 -7.16 7.90 -10.85
N ARG A 545 -7.37 8.61 -11.96
CA ARG A 545 -8.67 8.68 -12.62
C ARG A 545 -9.19 7.30 -13.05
N ASP A 546 -8.34 6.54 -13.75
CA ASP A 546 -8.67 5.21 -14.26
C ASP A 546 -8.92 4.22 -13.10
N MET A 547 -8.15 4.37 -12.02
CA MET A 547 -8.32 3.62 -10.78
C MET A 547 -9.68 3.89 -10.13
N LEU A 548 -10.10 5.15 -10.02
CA LEU A 548 -11.41 5.51 -9.49
C LEU A 548 -12.57 5.03 -10.37
N GLN A 549 -12.45 5.16 -11.69
CA GLN A 549 -13.43 4.63 -12.64
C GLN A 549 -13.61 3.11 -12.47
N ARG A 550 -12.49 2.36 -12.42
CA ARG A 550 -12.52 0.90 -12.23
C ARG A 550 -13.04 0.50 -10.86
N PHE A 551 -12.67 1.21 -9.80
CA PHE A 551 -13.13 0.92 -8.44
C PHE A 551 -14.64 1.18 -8.30
N ALA A 552 -15.17 2.25 -8.90
CA ALA A 552 -16.60 2.54 -8.89
C ALA A 552 -17.42 1.52 -9.71
N GLU A 553 -16.89 1.05 -10.84
CA GLU A 553 -17.46 -0.07 -11.62
C GLU A 553 -17.54 -1.35 -10.78
N MET A 554 -16.43 -1.77 -10.16
CA MET A 554 -16.37 -2.91 -9.24
C MET A 554 -17.34 -2.78 -8.06
N ALA A 555 -17.42 -1.59 -7.45
CA ALA A 555 -18.27 -1.33 -6.30
C ALA A 555 -19.75 -1.55 -6.66
N ARG A 556 -20.21 -1.06 -7.81
CA ARG A 556 -21.60 -1.25 -8.25
C ARG A 556 -21.90 -2.69 -8.65
N ALA A 557 -21.00 -3.34 -9.39
CA ALA A 557 -21.23 -4.68 -9.94
C ALA A 557 -21.53 -5.71 -8.83
N GLU A 558 -20.79 -5.66 -7.71
CA GLU A 558 -21.01 -6.55 -6.57
C GLU A 558 -21.92 -5.95 -5.47
N GLY A 559 -22.72 -4.92 -5.79
CA GLY A 559 -23.61 -4.21 -4.87
C GLY A 559 -22.91 -3.03 -4.16
N ASP A 560 -23.29 -1.79 -4.48
CA ASP A 560 -22.58 -0.57 -4.05
C ASP A 560 -22.61 -0.33 -2.53
N PHE A 561 -21.69 0.51 -2.03
CA PHE A 561 -21.49 0.82 -0.61
C PHE A 561 -20.93 2.24 -0.42
N PRO A 562 -21.10 2.87 0.76
CA PRO A 562 -20.73 4.28 0.99
C PRO A 562 -19.22 4.49 1.24
N TRP A 563 -18.39 4.13 0.26
CA TRP A 563 -16.98 4.54 0.21
C TRP A 563 -16.84 6.03 -0.16
N GLY A 564 -15.79 6.68 0.33
CA GLY A 564 -15.36 8.04 -0.02
C GLY A 564 -13.89 8.11 -0.44
N ILE A 565 -13.35 9.31 -0.67
CA ILE A 565 -11.96 9.52 -1.09
C ILE A 565 -11.12 10.19 0.01
N ALA A 566 -9.90 9.70 0.21
CA ALA A 566 -8.84 10.27 1.06
C ALA A 566 -7.73 10.82 0.14
N TYR A 567 -7.83 12.08 -0.27
CA TYR A 567 -6.98 12.66 -1.31
C TYR A 567 -5.81 13.47 -0.71
N HIS A 568 -4.63 13.44 -1.34
CA HIS A 568 -3.41 14.13 -0.87
C HIS A 568 -3.00 15.29 -1.81
N PRO A 569 -3.73 16.42 -1.85
CA PRO A 569 -3.47 17.53 -2.77
C PRO A 569 -2.30 18.40 -2.29
N TYR A 570 -1.08 17.99 -2.62
CA TYR A 570 0.12 18.83 -2.49
C TYR A 570 0.26 19.84 -3.65
N PRO A 571 1.00 20.95 -3.47
CA PRO A 571 1.48 21.78 -4.59
C PRO A 571 2.25 20.95 -5.62
N LEU A 572 2.28 21.39 -6.88
CA LEU A 572 2.89 20.63 -7.98
C LEU A 572 4.39 20.32 -7.76
N ASP A 573 5.12 21.26 -7.16
CA ASP A 573 6.43 21.02 -6.55
C ASP A 573 6.27 21.03 -5.03
N LEU A 574 6.43 19.87 -4.39
CA LEU A 574 6.34 19.76 -2.93
C LEU A 574 7.34 20.67 -2.20
N ARG A 575 8.44 21.09 -2.83
CA ARG A 575 9.41 22.02 -2.25
C ARG A 575 8.95 23.48 -2.32
N ASN A 576 7.98 23.83 -3.16
CA ASN A 576 7.49 25.18 -3.36
C ASN A 576 6.06 25.38 -2.77
N PRO A 577 5.88 26.18 -1.70
CA PRO A 577 4.54 26.46 -1.15
C PRO A 577 3.64 27.31 -2.06
N ASP A 578 4.19 27.98 -3.08
CA ASP A 578 3.47 28.98 -3.89
C ASP A 578 2.53 28.33 -4.94
N THR A 579 1.63 27.44 -4.52
CA THR A 579 0.71 26.66 -5.39
C THR A 579 -0.11 27.50 -6.36
N TRP A 580 -0.40 28.77 -6.05
CA TRP A 580 -1.07 29.69 -6.96
C TRP A 580 -0.27 29.90 -8.28
N ASN A 581 1.05 29.68 -8.25
CA ASN A 581 1.93 29.71 -9.41
C ASN A 581 2.08 28.33 -10.12
N ASP A 582 1.41 27.26 -9.67
CA ASP A 582 1.47 25.94 -10.34
C ASP A 582 1.07 26.07 -11.83
N THR A 583 1.86 25.52 -12.75
CA THR A 583 1.64 25.60 -14.21
C THR A 583 1.27 24.24 -14.81
N GLY A 584 0.71 24.24 -16.03
CA GLY A 584 0.31 23.00 -16.73
C GLY A 584 -0.91 22.29 -16.14
N LEU A 585 -1.63 22.92 -15.21
CA LEU A 585 -2.90 22.43 -14.65
C LEU A 585 -4.09 22.97 -15.47
N THR A 586 -5.11 22.14 -15.65
CA THR A 586 -6.40 22.56 -16.22
C THR A 586 -7.52 22.42 -15.18
N ASN A 587 -8.70 22.97 -15.49
CA ASN A 587 -9.91 22.89 -14.65
C ASN A 587 -10.92 21.85 -15.21
N ASP A 588 -10.45 20.96 -16.08
CA ASP A 588 -11.21 19.85 -16.66
C ASP A 588 -10.74 18.50 -16.08
N PHE A 589 -11.42 17.42 -16.45
CA PHE A 589 -11.14 16.07 -15.94
C PHE A 589 -9.92 15.39 -16.59
N ASP A 590 -9.23 16.07 -17.51
CA ASP A 590 -8.01 15.59 -18.18
C ASP A 590 -6.72 16.18 -17.57
N THR A 591 -6.82 17.12 -16.62
CA THR A 591 -5.66 17.71 -15.91
C THR A 591 -4.66 16.65 -15.43
N PRO A 592 -3.33 16.84 -15.60
CA PRO A 592 -2.34 15.85 -15.18
C PRO A 592 -2.30 15.64 -13.65
N TYR A 593 -2.67 16.67 -12.89
CA TYR A 593 -2.67 16.71 -11.43
C TYR A 593 -3.88 17.47 -10.90
N ILE A 594 -4.31 17.15 -9.68
CA ILE A 594 -5.23 17.98 -8.89
C ILE A 594 -4.46 18.46 -7.66
N THR A 595 -4.11 19.75 -7.64
CA THR A 595 -3.37 20.42 -6.56
C THR A 595 -4.30 21.40 -5.83
N PRO A 596 -3.86 22.09 -4.76
CA PRO A 596 -4.65 23.18 -4.16
C PRO A 596 -5.10 24.25 -5.16
N LYS A 597 -4.44 24.44 -6.31
CA LYS A 597 -4.80 25.45 -7.31
C LYS A 597 -6.12 25.14 -8.04
N ASN A 598 -6.35 23.88 -8.41
CA ASN A 598 -7.50 23.39 -9.18
C ASN A 598 -8.31 22.31 -8.44
N ILE A 599 -8.30 22.33 -7.11
CA ILE A 599 -8.96 21.33 -6.25
C ILE A 599 -10.46 21.10 -6.57
N GLU A 600 -11.14 22.09 -7.15
CA GLU A 600 -12.53 21.99 -7.63
C GLU A 600 -12.78 20.85 -8.62
N VAL A 601 -11.75 20.41 -9.36
CA VAL A 601 -11.86 19.30 -10.33
C VAL A 601 -12.29 17.99 -9.65
N LEU A 602 -11.82 17.72 -8.43
CA LEU A 602 -12.12 16.46 -7.72
C LEU A 602 -13.62 16.30 -7.35
N PRO A 603 -14.26 17.22 -6.59
CA PRO A 603 -15.68 17.11 -6.31
C PRO A 603 -16.55 17.21 -7.57
N ALA A 604 -16.16 18.01 -8.57
CA ALA A 604 -16.87 18.06 -9.85
C ALA A 604 -16.81 16.72 -10.61
N PHE A 605 -15.69 15.99 -10.54
CA PHE A 605 -15.58 14.65 -11.13
C PHE A 605 -16.45 13.63 -10.38
N LEU A 606 -16.53 13.71 -9.05
CA LEU A 606 -17.39 12.82 -8.25
C LEU A 606 -18.89 13.12 -8.34
N ASP A 607 -19.28 14.28 -8.89
CA ASP A 607 -20.69 14.62 -9.13
C ASP A 607 -21.24 14.08 -10.47
N GLN A 608 -20.52 13.15 -11.10
CA GLN A 608 -21.08 12.34 -12.18
C GLN A 608 -21.89 11.16 -11.58
N PRO A 609 -23.05 10.78 -12.15
CA PRO A 609 -23.87 9.68 -11.62
C PRO A 609 -23.12 8.36 -11.43
N ALA A 610 -22.08 8.11 -12.24
CA ALA A 610 -21.19 6.95 -12.13
C ALA A 610 -20.26 6.96 -10.89
N PHE A 611 -20.34 7.96 -10.00
CA PHE A 611 -19.65 8.01 -8.72
C PHE A 611 -20.59 8.30 -7.53
N HIS A 612 -21.88 8.50 -7.75
CA HIS A 612 -22.82 8.70 -6.65
C HIS A 612 -23.02 7.41 -5.82
N TYR A 613 -23.49 7.58 -4.58
CA TYR A 613 -24.04 6.52 -3.73
C TYR A 613 -25.39 7.01 -3.18
N ASP A 614 -26.46 6.21 -3.29
CA ASP A 614 -27.83 6.61 -2.97
C ASP A 614 -28.23 8.00 -3.55
N GLY A 615 -27.77 8.28 -4.78
CA GLY A 615 -27.99 9.55 -5.49
C GLY A 615 -27.22 10.75 -4.94
N LYS A 616 -26.16 10.54 -4.15
CA LYS A 616 -25.34 11.60 -3.52
C LYS A 616 -23.87 11.48 -3.90
N VAL A 617 -23.21 12.63 -4.04
CA VAL A 617 -21.74 12.72 -4.16
C VAL A 617 -21.07 12.13 -2.91
N ARG A 618 -19.98 11.38 -3.13
CA ARG A 618 -19.21 10.74 -2.06
C ARG A 618 -18.34 11.76 -1.32
N GLY A 619 -18.19 11.55 -0.01
CA GLY A 619 -17.38 12.41 0.85
C GLY A 619 -15.89 12.36 0.50
N ILE A 620 -15.24 13.52 0.54
CA ILE A 620 -13.81 13.70 0.35
C ILE A 620 -13.19 14.14 1.67
N LEU A 621 -12.18 13.40 2.13
CA LEU A 621 -11.23 13.82 3.15
C LEU A 621 -9.95 14.21 2.42
N LEU A 622 -9.42 15.41 2.66
CA LEU A 622 -8.05 15.72 2.30
C LEU A 622 -7.18 15.24 3.47
N SER A 623 -6.63 14.04 3.35
CA SER A 623 -6.09 13.26 4.48
C SER A 623 -4.62 13.53 4.82
N GLU A 624 -3.86 14.05 3.85
CA GLU A 624 -2.46 14.36 4.01
C GLU A 624 -2.02 15.41 2.98
N GLN A 625 -1.88 16.66 3.42
CA GLN A 625 -1.39 17.74 2.58
C GLN A 625 -0.88 18.90 3.43
N GLY A 626 0.07 19.65 2.89
CA GLY A 626 0.61 20.84 3.53
C GLY A 626 1.41 21.70 2.56
N PHE A 627 1.93 22.80 3.09
CA PHE A 627 2.78 23.74 2.36
C PHE A 627 4.17 23.73 2.98
N ASN A 628 5.20 23.57 2.15
CA ASN A 628 6.58 23.52 2.62
C ASN A 628 7.07 24.92 3.05
N SER A 629 7.85 24.99 4.12
CA SER A 629 8.66 26.16 4.46
C SER A 629 10.13 25.86 4.08
N PRO A 630 10.63 26.22 2.88
CA PRO A 630 11.95 25.81 2.40
C PRO A 630 13.08 26.05 3.40
N THR A 631 13.03 27.20 4.07
CA THR A 631 13.81 27.53 5.26
C THR A 631 12.88 27.92 6.42
N LEU A 632 13.45 28.17 7.60
CA LEU A 632 12.75 28.78 8.73
C LEU A 632 12.76 30.33 8.68
N SER A 633 13.14 30.95 7.57
CA SER A 633 13.07 32.41 7.43
C SER A 633 11.62 32.93 7.49
N GLU A 634 11.42 34.15 7.98
CA GLU A 634 10.09 34.78 8.06
C GLU A 634 9.35 34.79 6.71
N LEU A 635 10.09 34.97 5.60
CA LEU A 635 9.52 34.95 4.25
C LEU A 635 8.97 33.57 3.89
N ASP A 636 9.73 32.50 4.12
CA ASP A 636 9.29 31.14 3.79
C ASP A 636 8.15 30.67 4.71
N GLN A 637 8.20 31.02 6.00
CA GLN A 637 7.08 30.78 6.92
C GLN A 637 5.82 31.55 6.49
N SER A 638 5.97 32.78 5.97
CA SER A 638 4.86 33.57 5.43
C SER A 638 4.29 32.96 4.14
N ARG A 639 5.13 32.33 3.30
CA ARG A 639 4.69 31.59 2.10
C ARG A 639 3.93 30.31 2.44
N GLN A 640 4.43 29.52 3.39
CA GLN A 640 3.70 28.39 3.97
C GLN A 640 2.32 28.83 4.49
N ALA A 641 2.28 29.91 5.27
CA ALA A 641 1.04 30.43 5.84
C ALA A 641 0.07 30.97 4.77
N ALA A 642 0.58 31.60 3.71
CA ALA A 642 -0.22 32.03 2.56
C ALA A 642 -0.84 30.84 1.80
N GLY A 643 -0.12 29.72 1.66
CA GLY A 643 -0.67 28.47 1.12
C GLY A 643 -1.87 27.96 1.91
N LEU A 644 -1.80 27.94 3.24
CA LEU A 644 -2.91 27.52 4.11
C LEU A 644 -4.15 28.40 3.91
N VAL A 645 -4.00 29.73 3.94
CA VAL A 645 -5.13 30.65 3.74
C VAL A 645 -5.68 30.56 2.31
N PHE A 646 -4.82 30.43 1.29
CA PHE A 646 -5.24 30.19 -0.09
C PHE A 646 -6.13 28.95 -0.21
N MET A 647 -5.72 27.84 0.40
CA MET A 647 -6.49 26.59 0.38
C MET A 647 -7.84 26.74 1.11
N PHE A 648 -7.85 27.29 2.33
CA PHE A 648 -9.10 27.46 3.08
C PHE A 648 -10.05 28.48 2.44
N ARG A 649 -9.55 29.51 1.73
CA ARG A 649 -10.38 30.39 0.91
C ARG A 649 -11.13 29.61 -0.19
N LYS A 650 -10.52 28.59 -0.80
CA LYS A 650 -11.16 27.73 -1.82
C LYS A 650 -12.15 26.72 -1.21
N LEU A 651 -11.82 26.14 -0.06
CA LEU A 651 -12.68 25.16 0.62
C LEU A 651 -14.07 25.70 1.01
N LYS A 652 -14.23 27.02 1.19
CA LYS A 652 -15.49 27.67 1.64
C LYS A 652 -16.73 27.33 0.79
N ASN A 653 -16.57 26.89 -0.46
CA ASN A 653 -17.68 26.54 -1.36
C ASN A 653 -17.69 25.05 -1.77
N LEU A 654 -16.83 24.20 -1.18
CA LEU A 654 -16.63 22.81 -1.62
C LEU A 654 -17.21 21.82 -0.61
N ASN A 655 -18.54 21.82 -0.48
CA ASN A 655 -19.30 21.09 0.53
C ASN A 655 -19.09 19.56 0.56
N HIS A 656 -18.53 18.97 -0.50
CA HIS A 656 -18.19 17.54 -0.55
C HIS A 656 -16.81 17.24 0.06
N ILE A 657 -15.99 18.26 0.31
CA ILE A 657 -14.75 18.16 1.07
C ILE A 657 -15.10 18.33 2.56
N GLU A 658 -15.17 17.21 3.26
CA GLU A 658 -15.60 17.15 4.66
C GLU A 658 -14.49 17.49 5.65
N ALA A 659 -13.21 17.33 5.26
CA ALA A 659 -12.07 17.56 6.12
C ALA A 659 -10.82 17.99 5.33
N TYR A 660 -10.01 18.85 5.94
CA TYR A 660 -8.63 19.16 5.56
C TYR A 660 -7.71 18.82 6.74
N HIS A 661 -6.96 17.73 6.62
CA HIS A 661 -5.95 17.31 7.58
C HIS A 661 -4.59 17.88 7.21
N LEU A 662 -4.16 18.93 7.92
CA LEU A 662 -2.83 19.49 7.76
C LEU A 662 -1.75 18.45 8.09
N HIS A 663 -1.02 17.97 7.08
CA HIS A 663 0.28 17.33 7.28
C HIS A 663 1.29 18.48 7.41
N ARG A 664 1.85 18.79 8.59
CA ARG A 664 1.78 18.03 9.86
C ARG A 664 1.79 18.94 11.09
N TYR A 665 1.72 18.34 12.28
CA TYR A 665 1.86 19.08 13.54
C TYR A 665 3.26 19.69 13.72
N GLN A 666 4.32 18.92 13.45
CA GLN A 666 5.71 19.32 13.63
C GLN A 666 6.57 18.91 12.43
N ASP A 667 7.48 19.77 11.99
CA ASP A 667 8.46 19.51 10.93
C ASP A 667 9.31 18.26 11.23
N MET A 668 9.52 17.43 10.21
CA MET A 668 10.35 16.22 10.29
C MET A 668 11.22 16.08 9.02
N PRO A 669 12.10 17.05 8.71
CA PRO A 669 12.83 17.09 7.44
C PRO A 669 13.63 15.81 7.16
N ASP A 670 14.20 15.18 8.19
CA ASP A 670 14.96 13.93 8.04
C ASP A 670 14.11 12.72 7.62
N ALA A 671 12.83 12.70 7.98
CA ALA A 671 11.88 11.65 7.59
C ALA A 671 11.10 11.98 6.31
N GLU A 672 10.97 13.27 5.98
CA GLU A 672 10.11 13.81 4.91
C GLU A 672 10.92 14.32 3.70
N GLY A 673 12.12 13.77 3.45
CA GLY A 673 12.94 14.12 2.27
C GLY A 673 13.39 15.59 2.20
N GLY A 674 13.55 16.23 3.37
CA GLY A 674 13.90 17.63 3.56
C GLY A 674 12.72 18.59 3.71
N LEU A 675 11.47 18.11 3.69
CA LEU A 675 10.27 18.96 3.75
C LEU A 675 9.94 19.43 5.19
N ARG A 676 9.51 20.69 5.28
CA ARG A 676 9.08 21.38 6.50
C ARG A 676 7.61 21.81 6.39
N LEU A 677 6.73 20.81 6.44
CA LEU A 677 5.27 20.95 6.29
C LEU A 677 4.55 21.28 7.62
N GLY A 678 5.25 21.23 8.75
CA GLY A 678 4.73 21.43 10.09
C GLY A 678 4.34 22.88 10.41
N VAL A 679 3.41 23.06 11.37
CA VAL A 679 3.14 24.35 12.04
C VAL A 679 4.06 24.60 13.24
N ILE A 680 4.74 23.56 13.72
CA ILE A 680 5.86 23.62 14.67
C ILE A 680 7.15 23.25 13.91
N SER A 681 8.27 23.92 14.20
CA SER A 681 9.58 23.65 13.62
C SER A 681 10.20 22.33 14.11
N GLU A 682 11.30 21.92 13.49
CA GLU A 682 12.09 20.77 13.95
C GLU A 682 12.63 20.95 15.38
N THR A 683 12.79 22.20 15.84
CA THR A 683 13.22 22.57 17.20
C THR A 683 12.08 22.63 18.23
N GLY A 684 10.82 22.56 17.81
CA GLY A 684 9.65 22.67 18.70
C GLY A 684 9.04 24.09 18.80
N ASP A 685 9.54 25.05 18.02
CA ASP A 685 9.05 26.43 18.01
C ASP A 685 7.80 26.60 17.13
N ARG A 686 6.85 27.45 17.55
CA ARG A 686 5.64 27.76 16.75
C ARG A 686 6.03 28.61 15.55
N LYS A 687 5.81 28.11 14.33
CA LYS A 687 6.01 28.85 13.08
C LYS A 687 4.86 29.85 12.87
N THR A 688 5.03 30.83 11.97
CA THR A 688 3.96 31.78 11.57
C THR A 688 2.65 31.04 11.22
N ALA A 689 2.78 29.89 10.55
CA ALA A 689 1.67 29.03 10.18
C ALA A 689 0.83 28.54 11.39
N TRP A 690 1.38 28.41 12.60
CA TRP A 690 0.61 28.06 13.81
C TRP A 690 -0.49 29.07 14.10
N ASN A 691 -0.14 30.36 14.17
CA ASN A 691 -1.07 31.42 14.52
C ASN A 691 -2.12 31.61 13.42
N VAL A 692 -1.70 31.47 12.16
CA VAL A 692 -2.61 31.48 10.99
C VAL A 692 -3.58 30.30 11.03
N TYR A 693 -3.10 29.08 11.26
CA TYR A 693 -3.96 27.89 11.31
C TYR A 693 -4.95 27.92 12.48
N LYS A 694 -4.53 28.49 13.62
CA LYS A 694 -5.42 28.79 14.75
C LYS A 694 -6.55 29.75 14.36
N ALA A 695 -6.23 30.82 13.64
CA ALA A 695 -7.18 31.87 13.25
C ALA A 695 -8.08 31.52 12.05
N ILE A 696 -7.71 30.56 11.20
CA ILE A 696 -8.57 30.10 10.09
C ILE A 696 -9.93 29.61 10.63
N GLY A 697 -11.02 30.12 10.07
CA GLY A 697 -12.39 29.86 10.51
C GLY A 697 -12.86 30.67 11.72
N THR A 698 -12.08 31.65 12.21
CA THR A 698 -12.44 32.54 13.32
C THR A 698 -12.41 34.02 12.87
N PRO A 699 -12.96 34.98 13.66
CA PRO A 699 -12.91 36.40 13.32
C PRO A 699 -11.48 36.95 13.12
N GLU A 700 -10.49 36.30 13.73
CA GLU A 700 -9.07 36.64 13.63
C GLU A 700 -8.44 36.28 12.26
N GLU A 701 -9.09 35.47 11.41
CA GLU A 701 -8.58 35.10 10.06
C GLU A 701 -8.18 36.35 9.25
N SER A 702 -9.00 37.39 9.31
CA SER A 702 -8.82 38.64 8.56
C SER A 702 -7.55 39.43 8.91
N GLN A 703 -6.94 39.18 10.08
CA GLN A 703 -5.68 39.81 10.49
C GLN A 703 -4.49 39.41 9.59
N TYR A 704 -4.62 38.29 8.87
CA TYR A 704 -3.58 37.76 7.98
C TYR A 704 -3.81 38.09 6.50
N ASP A 705 -4.98 38.62 6.12
CA ASP A 705 -5.32 38.85 4.71
C ASP A 705 -4.30 39.73 3.98
N GLU A 706 -3.86 40.85 4.59
CA GLU A 706 -2.87 41.74 3.97
C GLU A 706 -1.51 41.03 3.78
N MET A 707 -1.08 40.22 4.75
CA MET A 707 0.16 39.44 4.66
C MET A 707 0.07 38.44 3.50
N VAL A 708 -1.02 37.68 3.42
CA VAL A 708 -1.27 36.66 2.38
C VAL A 708 -1.32 37.30 1.00
N ASP A 709 -2.12 38.34 0.83
CA ASP A 709 -2.28 39.03 -0.45
C ASP A 709 -0.98 39.72 -0.88
N ARG A 710 -0.16 40.20 0.06
CA ARG A 710 1.19 40.71 -0.22
C ARG A 710 2.13 39.60 -0.71
N VAL A 711 2.17 38.44 -0.02
CA VAL A 711 3.02 37.29 -0.39
C VAL A 711 2.66 36.76 -1.78
N ILE A 712 1.37 36.54 -2.05
CA ILE A 712 0.89 36.08 -3.36
C ILE A 712 1.31 37.08 -4.46
N ARG A 713 1.04 38.39 -4.29
CA ARG A 713 1.43 39.42 -5.27
C ARG A 713 2.95 39.56 -5.46
N GLN A 714 3.77 39.28 -4.46
CA GLN A 714 5.23 39.34 -4.54
C GLN A 714 5.85 38.12 -5.25
N THR A 715 5.27 36.94 -5.07
CA THR A 715 5.78 35.68 -5.65
C THR A 715 5.26 35.45 -7.08
N SER A 716 4.04 35.90 -7.42
CA SER A 716 3.48 35.77 -8.78
C SER A 716 4.16 36.64 -9.85
N LYS A 717 5.06 37.56 -9.48
CA LYS A 717 5.75 38.47 -10.42
C LYS A 717 7.17 38.03 -10.80
N LYS A 718 7.57 36.81 -10.46
CA LYS A 718 8.95 36.29 -10.67
C LYS A 718 9.04 35.15 -11.70
N THR A 719 7.99 34.95 -12.49
CA THR A 719 7.83 33.79 -13.39
C THR A 719 7.59 34.17 -14.85
N ASP A 720 7.80 35.43 -15.22
CA ASP A 720 7.86 35.92 -16.60
C ASP A 720 9.33 35.99 -17.09
#